data_AF-F3G8W3-F1
#
_entry.id   AF-F3G8W3-F1
#
_cell.length_a   1.000
_cell.length_b   1.000
_cell.length_c   1.000
_cell.angle_alpha   90.00
_cell.angle_beta   90.00
_cell.angle_gamma   90.00
#
_symmetry.space_group_name_H-M   'P 1'
#
loop_
_entity.id
_entity.type
_entity.pdbx_description
1 polymer ?
#
loop_
_entity_poly.entity_id
_entity_poly.type
_entity_poly.pdbx_seq_one_letter_code
_entity_poly.pdbx_strand_id
1 'polypeptide(L)'
;MKTLLRLLKSFWFLVPILWLISLAVCWFFAPRISWLQGYTLEAMAIISAFYLLLIVLRQYRRIRTEHNLENLVQIEVDRSLKSTGEFRDQQVLRDRLKHAIAMLRTDRSAGGGGSSALYDLPWYLVIGMSAAGKTSLLTRSGLSASIASSANDTESGTQHCDWYFSPEAVMIDTAGRYLRDDQSASEFAAFLRMLKKQRSKAAVNGLVLVVSLPELLAASSAERNEMGARLVTRIEEYTDCLDANPPIYLMLTKTDQLPGFNQAFDGMDLNERQQPLGMTFGLNEINTESLRTVLDRKLANLQAHVSRHVDAQIIALGADANSALLNFPNYFAELSTILEQFLQHFARSNVNGTQLLLRGLYFTSALQTDKQLTPVYEDELSESFVLRPAKPYGAVEEEEEEHRKISDRSYFITDTFRRVIFPDRDLTLYQSRHGRDRSIGPIIIAAALFAGLAFIGWQALSFQKNREWLANISQQLHELEQSPDRAQRLASGQGLELLRNQLATIEKYRTKGVPLQLSGGLYRGDDIYFATQTAYLQQLRTQALEPITLKLQLQMREFNEFAKTMDPQYGFGAAPAGSDSKTGKARAQGRKLLDRGARNVAAGRPTSLSSIPRSTGDVTNRLTGAARNTASQTRSEAIAALRNPATANDAAELSATTGGLSLSEEMLGRLDERQVASIIESYNALKLYLILTQPTTHPETEFVNAALPVAWADISSEANPISDDVIEDNSPVYVQLLKNGDAPAMPRNEQLIDETRKSLKFFMISSSLVDREYLRLQLESSRQFPAIGLNDLVPMPGRQLLYGSEAVPAIFTRQGWEEFVKPELIKLVSGNLRNESDWVLDGEGGDSVVQKANFVREFMSRYKRDYTKVWYTMIDSVGVRRFSDMANATQQLSLLSDVRNSPVKLLLASVNDNTQWDVPAVREAQQTGVKRDDGFWGKVTGIFDNKEAAASVLVSPLPAVDDGSLAKRFEPVSRVFATQNAEGADSTIMDRYLAALRKLKVRMNNIQRSQDVGQSSKQLI
;
A
#
# COMPACT_ATOMS: atom_id res chain seq x y z
N MET A 1 46.12 -43.52 10.63
CA MET A 1 46.10 -42.51 9.53
C MET A 1 44.69 -42.18 8.99
N LYS A 2 43.85 -43.15 8.58
CA LYS A 2 42.50 -42.87 8.04
C LYS A 2 41.51 -42.23 9.04
N THR A 3 41.62 -42.52 10.33
CA THR A 3 40.82 -41.91 11.41
C THR A 3 41.19 -40.45 11.66
N LEU A 4 42.49 -40.14 11.63
CA LEU A 4 43.01 -38.78 11.78
C LEU A 4 42.65 -37.89 10.58
N LEU A 5 42.64 -38.46 9.36
CA LEU A 5 42.14 -37.80 8.14
C LEU A 5 40.62 -37.60 8.12
N ARG A 6 39.82 -38.45 8.79
CA ARG A 6 38.38 -38.23 8.98
C ARG A 6 38.10 -37.13 10.00
N LEU A 7 38.88 -37.04 11.07
CA LEU A 7 38.81 -35.95 12.06
C LEU A 7 39.18 -34.61 11.44
N LEU A 8 40.21 -34.55 10.59
CA LEU A 8 40.61 -33.32 9.89
C LEU A 8 39.56 -32.83 8.86
N LYS A 9 38.75 -33.75 8.33
CA LYS A 9 37.60 -33.45 7.44
C LYS A 9 36.30 -33.19 8.21
N SER A 10 36.31 -33.27 9.53
CA SER A 10 35.13 -32.97 10.35
C SER A 10 34.83 -31.48 10.28
N PHE A 11 33.56 -31.14 10.02
CA PHE A 11 33.04 -29.78 10.01
C PHE A 11 33.48 -28.97 11.25
N TRP A 12 33.53 -29.63 12.42
CA TRP A 12 33.92 -29.03 13.69
C TRP A 12 35.40 -28.65 13.80
N PHE A 13 36.28 -29.23 12.99
CA PHE A 13 37.69 -28.84 12.90
C PHE A 13 37.94 -27.84 11.76
N LEU A 14 37.25 -28.01 10.62
CA LEU A 14 37.48 -27.19 9.44
C LEU A 14 36.99 -25.74 9.64
N VAL A 15 35.83 -25.55 10.30
CA VAL A 15 35.21 -24.23 10.50
C VAL A 15 36.02 -23.32 11.43
N PRO A 16 36.52 -23.77 12.60
CA PRO A 16 37.39 -22.93 13.45
C PRO A 16 38.72 -22.57 12.78
N ILE A 17 39.29 -23.49 11.98
CA ILE A 17 40.51 -23.23 11.22
C ILE A 17 40.27 -22.15 10.16
N LEU A 18 39.17 -22.24 9.41
CA LEU A 18 38.78 -21.22 8.42
C LEU A 18 38.49 -19.85 9.07
N TRP A 19 37.89 -19.84 10.25
CA TRP A 19 37.69 -18.63 11.06
C TRP A 19 39.03 -17.99 11.45
N LEU A 20 39.97 -18.77 11.99
CA LEU A 20 41.31 -18.28 12.37
C LEU A 20 42.09 -17.74 11.17
N ILE A 21 42.04 -18.43 10.02
CA ILE A 21 42.67 -17.96 8.77
C ILE A 21 42.05 -16.64 8.31
N SER A 22 40.71 -16.53 8.38
CA SER A 22 40.00 -15.30 7.98
C SER A 22 40.35 -14.10 8.88
N LEU A 23 40.52 -14.33 10.19
CA LEU A 23 40.99 -13.31 11.13
C LEU A 23 42.44 -12.90 10.87
N ALA A 24 43.33 -13.86 10.57
CA ALA A 24 44.73 -13.56 10.25
C ALA A 24 44.88 -12.74 8.96
N VAL A 25 44.08 -13.06 7.93
CA VAL A 25 44.00 -12.28 6.69
C VAL A 25 43.47 -10.87 6.97
N CYS A 26 42.42 -10.74 7.77
CA CYS A 26 41.86 -9.45 8.16
C CYS A 26 42.90 -8.59 8.90
N TRP A 27 43.60 -9.16 9.89
CA TRP A 27 44.66 -8.47 10.64
C TRP A 27 45.82 -7.99 9.76
N PHE A 28 46.20 -8.77 8.74
CA PHE A 28 47.36 -8.44 7.89
C PHE A 28 47.04 -7.45 6.76
N PHE A 29 45.82 -7.49 6.21
CA PHE A 29 45.42 -6.66 5.07
C PHE A 29 44.67 -5.38 5.49
N ALA A 30 43.89 -5.40 6.57
CA ALA A 30 43.10 -4.24 7.00
C ALA A 30 43.94 -3.00 7.35
N PRO A 31 45.13 -3.09 7.98
CA PRO A 31 45.96 -1.92 8.27
C PRO A 31 46.58 -1.26 7.02
N ARG A 32 46.70 -2.02 5.91
CA ARG A 32 47.27 -1.54 4.64
C ARG A 32 46.26 -0.80 3.76
N ILE A 33 44.97 -0.89 4.10
CA ILE A 33 43.89 -0.22 3.37
C ILE A 33 43.46 1.01 4.18
N SER A 34 43.67 2.21 3.64
CA SER A 34 43.50 3.48 4.36
C SER A 34 42.10 3.74 4.94
N TRP A 35 41.04 3.10 4.42
CA TRP A 35 39.68 3.19 4.97
C TRP A 35 39.38 2.17 6.09
N LEU A 36 40.16 1.09 6.19
CA LEU A 36 39.99 0.02 7.20
C LEU A 36 40.83 0.24 8.46
N GLN A 37 41.71 1.24 8.47
CA GLN A 37 42.64 1.50 9.58
C GLN A 37 41.93 1.78 10.93
N GLY A 38 40.72 2.35 10.90
CA GLY A 38 39.92 2.61 12.10
C GLY A 38 38.93 1.50 12.49
N TYR A 39 38.67 0.53 11.61
CA TYR A 39 37.57 -0.44 11.74
C TYR A 39 38.06 -1.90 11.78
N THR A 40 39.35 -2.13 12.03
CA THR A 40 39.95 -3.48 12.05
C THR A 40 39.28 -4.40 13.05
N LEU A 41 38.99 -3.89 14.26
CA LEU A 41 38.32 -4.64 15.32
C LEU A 41 36.84 -4.93 14.99
N GLU A 42 36.15 -3.98 14.37
CA GLU A 42 34.75 -4.16 13.93
C GLU A 42 34.66 -5.21 12.80
N ALA A 43 35.58 -5.18 11.85
CA ALA A 43 35.67 -6.19 10.78
C ALA A 43 35.93 -7.60 11.35
N MET A 44 36.82 -7.74 12.36
CA MET A 44 37.07 -9.00 13.05
C MET A 44 35.84 -9.50 13.83
N ALA A 45 35.08 -8.58 14.45
CA ALA A 45 33.84 -8.92 15.17
C ALA A 45 32.75 -9.43 14.21
N ILE A 46 32.59 -8.79 13.04
CA ILE A 46 31.62 -9.21 12.02
C ILE A 46 31.97 -10.59 11.45
N ILE A 47 33.24 -10.83 11.14
CA ILE A 47 33.72 -12.15 10.67
C ILE A 47 33.44 -13.21 11.74
N SER A 48 33.70 -12.89 13.01
CA SER A 48 33.44 -13.83 14.11
C SER A 48 31.95 -14.11 14.32
N ALA A 49 31.10 -13.09 14.20
CA ALA A 49 29.65 -13.24 14.27
C ALA A 49 29.11 -14.13 13.12
N PHE A 50 29.66 -14.01 11.91
CA PHE A 50 29.28 -14.85 10.78
C PHE A 50 29.60 -16.34 11.00
N TYR A 51 30.80 -16.65 11.49
CA TYR A 51 31.18 -18.03 11.79
C TYR A 51 30.39 -18.61 12.98
N LEU A 52 30.10 -17.79 14.00
CA LEU A 52 29.24 -18.18 15.11
C LEU A 52 27.80 -18.45 14.66
N LEU A 53 27.24 -17.62 13.79
CA LEU A 53 25.93 -17.83 13.18
C LEU A 53 25.89 -19.15 12.38
N LEU A 54 26.93 -19.47 11.61
CA LEU A 54 27.03 -20.75 10.88
C LEU A 54 27.02 -21.96 11.83
N ILE A 55 27.74 -21.88 12.95
CA ILE A 55 27.75 -22.92 13.98
C ILE A 55 26.36 -23.04 14.62
N VAL A 56 25.75 -21.92 15.03
CA VAL A 56 24.43 -21.86 15.67
C VAL A 56 23.34 -22.37 14.74
N LEU A 57 23.31 -21.98 13.47
CA LEU A 57 22.31 -22.44 12.49
C LEU A 57 22.40 -23.95 12.25
N ARG A 58 23.62 -24.51 12.24
CA ARG A 58 23.82 -25.95 12.09
C ARG A 58 23.45 -26.71 13.36
N GLN A 59 23.83 -26.18 14.53
CA GLN A 59 23.43 -26.71 15.83
C GLN A 59 21.90 -26.68 15.97
N TYR A 60 21.26 -25.57 15.60
CA TYR A 60 19.82 -25.39 15.59
C TYR A 60 19.12 -26.36 14.63
N ARG A 61 19.66 -26.58 13.42
CA ARG A 61 19.13 -27.62 12.51
C ARG A 61 19.23 -29.01 13.14
N ARG A 62 20.35 -29.35 13.80
CA ARG A 62 20.54 -30.64 14.47
C ARG A 62 19.58 -30.82 15.65
N ILE A 63 19.46 -29.81 16.51
CA ILE A 63 18.55 -29.80 17.67
C ILE A 63 17.09 -29.84 17.22
N ARG A 64 16.73 -29.11 16.15
CA ARG A 64 15.36 -29.11 15.60
C ARG A 64 14.98 -30.42 14.92
N THR A 65 15.93 -31.18 14.35
CA THR A 65 15.67 -32.54 13.86
C THR A 65 15.51 -33.57 14.98
N GLU A 66 16.13 -33.34 16.14
CA GLU A 66 16.12 -34.27 17.27
C GLU A 66 14.94 -34.02 18.22
N HIS A 67 14.64 -32.76 18.60
CA HIS A 67 13.62 -32.44 19.62
C HIS A 67 12.19 -32.27 19.10
N ASN A 68 11.98 -31.82 17.86
CA ASN A 68 10.62 -31.61 17.35
C ASN A 68 9.90 -32.91 17.00
N LEU A 69 10.63 -34.03 16.84
CA LEU A 69 10.04 -35.31 16.48
C LEU A 69 9.41 -36.04 17.67
N GLU A 70 9.96 -35.90 18.88
CA GLU A 70 9.43 -36.59 20.08
C GLU A 70 8.03 -36.07 20.44
N ASN A 71 7.84 -34.75 20.41
CA ASN A 71 6.55 -34.13 20.69
C ASN A 71 5.59 -34.18 19.48
N LEU A 72 6.06 -34.07 18.23
CA LEU A 72 5.17 -34.27 17.08
C LEU A 72 4.72 -35.72 16.96
N VAL A 73 5.57 -36.72 17.26
CA VAL A 73 5.14 -38.12 17.14
C VAL A 73 4.09 -38.45 18.18
N GLN A 74 4.19 -37.97 19.42
CA GLN A 74 3.12 -38.17 20.41
C GLN A 74 1.85 -37.37 20.07
N ILE A 75 1.98 -36.09 19.68
CA ILE A 75 0.83 -35.23 19.38
C ILE A 75 0.14 -35.61 18.06
N GLU A 76 0.88 -36.02 17.04
CA GLU A 76 0.35 -36.44 15.73
C GLU A 76 -0.18 -37.89 15.77
N VAL A 77 0.43 -38.76 16.59
CA VAL A 77 -0.17 -40.06 16.91
C VAL A 77 -1.53 -39.85 17.56
N ASP A 78 -1.71 -38.81 18.38
CA ASP A 78 -2.99 -38.47 19.03
C ASP A 78 -3.96 -37.68 18.12
N ARG A 79 -3.45 -36.89 17.17
CA ARG A 79 -4.26 -36.07 16.24
C ARG A 79 -4.78 -36.87 15.05
N SER A 80 -3.98 -37.80 14.53
CA SER A 80 -4.43 -38.76 13.51
C SER A 80 -5.45 -39.78 14.03
N LEU A 81 -5.70 -39.83 15.35
CA LEU A 81 -6.70 -40.71 15.98
C LEU A 81 -8.15 -40.34 15.66
N LYS A 82 -8.43 -39.11 15.24
CA LYS A 82 -9.82 -38.60 15.14
C LYS A 82 -10.40 -38.55 13.73
N SER A 83 -9.61 -38.82 12.69
CA SER A 83 -10.05 -38.58 11.29
C SER A 83 -10.31 -39.83 10.45
N THR A 84 -10.16 -41.04 10.99
CA THR A 84 -10.47 -42.27 10.25
C THR A 84 -11.36 -43.16 11.12
N GLY A 85 -12.65 -43.18 10.81
CA GLY A 85 -13.64 -44.01 11.48
C GLY A 85 -13.40 -45.50 11.22
N GLU A 86 -13.65 -46.29 12.27
CA GLU A 86 -14.04 -47.71 12.33
C GLU A 86 -13.25 -48.76 11.52
N PHE A 87 -12.38 -49.53 12.21
CA PHE A 87 -12.21 -51.00 12.07
C PHE A 87 -11.50 -51.55 13.34
N ARG A 88 -11.95 -52.69 13.92
CA ARG A 88 -11.41 -53.27 15.19
C ARG A 88 -9.94 -53.69 15.06
N ASP A 89 -9.54 -54.22 13.91
CA ASP A 89 -8.20 -54.79 13.70
C ASP A 89 -7.10 -53.72 13.63
N GLN A 90 -7.40 -52.53 13.08
CA GLN A 90 -6.44 -51.42 12.99
C GLN A 90 -6.02 -50.91 14.38
N GLN A 91 -6.91 -50.95 15.37
CA GLN A 91 -6.60 -50.54 16.75
C GLN A 91 -5.63 -51.53 17.41
N VAL A 92 -5.88 -52.84 17.25
CA VAL A 92 -5.02 -53.90 17.79
C VAL A 92 -3.62 -53.84 17.17
N LEU A 93 -3.51 -53.65 15.86
CA LEU A 93 -2.23 -53.51 15.16
C LEU A 93 -1.45 -52.26 15.61
N ARG A 94 -2.14 -51.15 15.86
CA ARG A 94 -1.55 -49.90 16.34
C ARG A 94 -1.01 -50.01 17.76
N ASP A 95 -1.76 -50.64 18.66
CA ASP A 95 -1.36 -50.79 20.05
C ASP A 95 -0.17 -51.75 20.18
N ARG A 96 -0.13 -52.81 19.35
CA ARG A 96 1.04 -53.69 19.20
C ARG A 96 2.27 -52.94 18.68
N LEU A 97 2.13 -52.04 17.71
CA LEU A 97 3.23 -51.19 17.21
C LEU A 97 3.77 -50.24 18.29
N LYS A 98 2.90 -49.63 19.11
CA LYS A 98 3.32 -48.78 20.23
C LYS A 98 4.13 -49.57 21.26
N HIS A 99 3.67 -50.77 21.60
CA HIS A 99 4.35 -51.66 22.54
C HIS A 99 5.70 -52.14 22.00
N ALA A 100 5.75 -52.51 20.71
CA ALA A 100 6.98 -52.86 19.99
C ALA A 100 8.04 -51.75 20.02
N ILE A 101 7.63 -50.51 19.73
CA ILE A 101 8.52 -49.34 19.76
C ILE A 101 9.01 -49.05 21.19
N ALA A 102 8.15 -49.23 22.20
CA ALA A 102 8.54 -49.07 23.59
C ALA A 102 9.58 -50.11 24.01
N MET A 103 9.37 -51.38 23.64
CA MET A 103 10.31 -52.48 23.93
C MET A 103 11.69 -52.25 23.27
N LEU A 104 11.71 -51.83 21.99
CA LEU A 104 12.93 -51.49 21.28
C LEU A 104 13.71 -50.32 21.91
N ARG A 105 13.01 -49.38 22.56
CA ARG A 105 13.62 -48.27 23.28
C ARG A 105 14.19 -48.68 24.64
N THR A 106 13.60 -49.68 25.30
CA THR A 106 14.05 -50.12 26.64
C THR A 106 15.22 -51.09 26.60
N ASP A 107 15.39 -51.86 25.52
CA ASP A 107 16.29 -53.04 25.50
C ASP A 107 17.76 -52.76 25.14
N ARG A 108 18.26 -51.52 25.06
CA ARG A 108 19.70 -51.26 24.78
C ARG A 108 20.38 -50.16 25.59
N SER A 109 21.43 -50.60 26.28
CA SER A 109 22.39 -49.88 27.12
C SER A 109 23.63 -49.33 26.38
N ALA A 110 23.53 -48.92 25.11
CA ALA A 110 24.69 -48.40 24.36
C ALA A 110 24.38 -47.08 23.62
N GLY A 111 24.58 -45.96 24.31
CA GLY A 111 25.04 -44.68 23.76
C GLY A 111 24.39 -44.17 22.46
N GLY A 112 23.08 -43.90 22.47
CA GLY A 112 22.39 -43.31 21.33
C GLY A 112 20.93 -42.96 21.60
N GLY A 113 20.67 -42.13 22.62
CA GLY A 113 19.30 -41.66 22.93
C GLY A 113 18.77 -40.72 21.85
N GLY A 114 17.81 -41.19 21.05
CA GLY A 114 17.08 -40.38 20.06
C GLY A 114 16.44 -41.21 18.95
N SER A 115 15.79 -40.55 17.98
CA SER A 115 15.08 -41.18 16.84
C SER A 115 15.93 -42.09 15.95
N SER A 116 17.25 -42.15 16.15
CA SER A 116 18.16 -43.10 15.48
C SER A 116 17.93 -44.54 15.93
N ALA A 117 17.54 -44.75 17.20
CA ALA A 117 17.34 -46.08 17.77
C ALA A 117 16.30 -46.93 17.01
N LEU A 118 15.32 -46.26 16.39
CA LEU A 118 14.34 -46.93 15.54
C LEU A 118 14.99 -47.54 14.29
N TYR A 119 16.01 -46.90 13.72
CA TYR A 119 16.64 -47.31 12.46
C TYR A 119 17.86 -48.23 12.65
N ASP A 120 18.28 -48.50 13.89
CA ASP A 120 19.44 -49.33 14.18
C ASP A 120 19.22 -50.82 13.84
N LEU A 121 17.95 -51.27 13.87
CA LEU A 121 17.55 -52.62 13.47
C LEU A 121 16.69 -52.58 12.20
N PRO A 122 16.99 -53.42 11.19
CA PRO A 122 16.17 -53.56 9.99
C PRO A 122 14.84 -54.27 10.27
N TRP A 123 13.77 -53.83 9.61
CA TRP A 123 12.42 -54.37 9.76
C TRP A 123 12.03 -55.16 8.52
N TYR A 124 11.63 -56.42 8.66
CA TYR A 124 11.21 -57.29 7.58
C TYR A 124 9.76 -57.70 7.75
N LEU A 125 9.01 -57.68 6.65
CA LEU A 125 7.61 -58.07 6.63
C LEU A 125 7.48 -59.46 6.00
N VAL A 126 6.87 -60.40 6.73
CA VAL A 126 6.73 -61.80 6.32
C VAL A 126 5.30 -62.02 5.85
N ILE A 127 5.14 -62.27 4.55
CA ILE A 127 3.86 -62.30 3.83
C ILE A 127 3.69 -63.66 3.17
N GLY A 128 2.48 -64.22 3.16
CA GLY A 128 2.20 -65.49 2.51
C GLY A 128 0.83 -66.05 2.85
N MET A 129 0.35 -67.00 2.04
CA MET A 129 -0.98 -67.62 2.21
C MET A 129 -1.16 -68.25 3.60
N SER A 130 -2.40 -68.48 4.01
CA SER A 130 -2.68 -69.17 5.27
C SER A 130 -2.10 -70.60 5.22
N ALA A 131 -1.58 -71.10 6.33
CA ALA A 131 -0.91 -72.41 6.42
C ALA A 131 0.34 -72.60 5.53
N ALA A 132 0.91 -71.54 4.94
CA ALA A 132 2.19 -71.60 4.21
C ALA A 132 3.43 -71.79 5.12
N GLY A 133 3.28 -71.96 6.43
CA GLY A 133 4.41 -72.21 7.33
C GLY A 133 5.21 -70.98 7.78
N LYS A 134 4.64 -69.76 7.68
CA LYS A 134 5.29 -68.50 8.08
C LYS A 134 5.79 -68.51 9.53
N THR A 135 4.90 -68.79 10.47
CA THR A 135 5.20 -68.82 11.91
C THR A 135 6.22 -69.92 12.24
N SER A 136 6.11 -71.10 11.61
CA SER A 136 7.09 -72.19 11.76
C SER A 136 8.47 -71.80 11.23
N LEU A 137 8.53 -71.07 10.11
CA LEU A 137 9.77 -70.59 9.52
C LEU A 137 10.47 -69.55 10.42
N LEU A 138 9.72 -68.66 11.07
CA LEU A 138 10.28 -67.65 11.98
C LEU A 138 10.74 -68.27 13.31
N THR A 139 9.93 -69.13 13.91
CA THR A 139 10.26 -69.81 15.19
C THR A 139 11.46 -70.74 15.07
N ARG A 140 11.67 -71.36 13.91
CA ARG A 140 12.79 -72.28 13.63
C ARG A 140 13.97 -71.63 12.90
N SER A 141 13.97 -70.31 12.72
CA SER A 141 15.06 -69.57 12.05
C SER A 141 16.36 -69.47 12.86
N GLY A 142 16.39 -69.97 14.11
CA GLY A 142 17.56 -69.87 14.99
C GLY A 142 17.85 -68.45 15.46
N LEU A 143 16.91 -67.53 15.30
CA LEU A 143 16.94 -66.19 15.86
C LEU A 143 16.28 -66.26 17.24
N SER A 144 17.03 -65.94 18.31
CA SER A 144 16.50 -65.89 19.67
C SER A 144 15.52 -64.72 19.80
N ALA A 145 14.30 -64.92 19.29
CA ALA A 145 13.27 -63.90 19.24
C ALA A 145 12.44 -63.94 20.52
N SER A 146 12.40 -62.83 21.26
CA SER A 146 11.38 -62.62 22.28
C SER A 146 10.06 -62.31 21.57
N ILE A 147 9.04 -63.14 21.80
CA ILE A 147 7.72 -62.93 21.22
C ILE A 147 7.00 -61.92 22.12
N ALA A 148 6.59 -60.79 21.56
CA ALA A 148 5.73 -59.83 22.26
C ALA A 148 4.25 -60.26 22.15
N SER A 149 3.95 -61.50 22.52
CA SER A 149 2.58 -62.01 22.62
C SER A 149 2.33 -62.57 24.01
N SER A 150 1.13 -62.33 24.54
CA SER A 150 0.61 -62.99 25.73
C SER A 150 0.57 -64.50 25.49
N ALA A 151 1.16 -65.25 26.41
CA ALA A 151 1.67 -66.62 26.29
C ALA A 151 0.66 -67.77 26.04
N ASN A 152 -0.51 -67.53 25.43
CA ASN A 152 -1.61 -68.51 25.42
C ASN A 152 -2.14 -68.98 24.04
N ASP A 153 -1.61 -68.53 22.90
CA ASP A 153 -2.15 -68.86 21.56
C ASP A 153 -1.14 -69.60 20.65
N THR A 154 -0.51 -70.67 21.12
CA THR A 154 0.38 -71.50 20.28
C THR A 154 -0.34 -72.53 19.40
N GLU A 155 -1.67 -72.69 19.53
CA GLU A 155 -2.44 -73.71 18.77
C GLU A 155 -3.56 -73.14 17.86
N SER A 156 -3.78 -71.82 17.83
CA SER A 156 -4.75 -71.20 16.92
C SER A 156 -4.06 -70.19 16.02
N GLY A 157 -4.26 -70.30 14.70
CA GLY A 157 -3.50 -69.55 13.70
C GLY A 157 -3.48 -68.03 13.94
N THR A 158 -2.40 -67.36 13.51
CA THR A 158 -2.16 -65.93 13.68
C THR A 158 -3.37 -65.08 13.26
N GLN A 159 -4.09 -64.56 14.24
CA GLN A 159 -5.28 -63.73 14.02
C GLN A 159 -4.95 -62.26 13.73
N HIS A 160 -3.74 -61.75 13.93
CA HIS A 160 -3.37 -60.37 13.54
C HIS A 160 -1.95 -60.32 12.97
N CYS A 161 -1.11 -59.37 13.41
CA CYS A 161 0.32 -59.39 13.12
C CYS A 161 1.10 -59.65 14.40
N ASP A 162 2.01 -60.62 14.36
CA ASP A 162 2.88 -60.97 15.48
C ASP A 162 4.28 -60.41 15.24
N TRP A 163 4.89 -59.92 16.32
CA TRP A 163 6.16 -59.20 16.28
C TRP A 163 7.26 -60.06 16.91
N TYR A 164 8.30 -60.33 16.12
CA TYR A 164 9.46 -61.11 16.52
C TYR A 164 10.68 -60.20 16.58
N PHE A 165 11.27 -60.05 17.77
CA PHE A 165 12.43 -59.20 18.01
C PHE A 165 13.70 -60.02 18.15
N SER A 166 14.61 -59.91 17.19
CA SER A 166 15.95 -60.50 17.25
C SER A 166 16.99 -59.39 17.50
N PRO A 167 18.17 -59.70 18.09
CA PRO A 167 19.29 -58.77 18.19
C PRO A 167 19.74 -58.18 16.84
N GLU A 168 19.42 -58.85 15.73
CA GLU A 168 19.84 -58.50 14.38
C GLU A 168 18.75 -57.84 13.52
N ALA A 169 17.47 -58.11 13.78
CA ALA A 169 16.34 -57.61 12.97
C ALA A 169 14.99 -57.70 13.70
N VAL A 170 14.01 -56.93 13.22
CA VAL A 170 12.60 -57.03 13.62
C VAL A 170 11.81 -57.70 12.50
N MET A 171 11.03 -58.73 12.81
CA MET A 171 10.18 -59.43 11.83
C MET A 171 8.71 -59.30 12.21
N ILE A 172 7.89 -59.00 11.21
CA ILE A 172 6.45 -58.85 11.37
C ILE A 172 5.80 -60.02 10.62
N ASP A 173 5.26 -60.99 11.37
CA ASP A 173 4.47 -62.09 10.81
C ASP A 173 3.05 -61.59 10.52
N THR A 174 2.55 -61.82 9.31
CA THR A 174 1.24 -61.33 8.86
C THR A 174 0.24 -62.47 8.74
N ALA A 175 -1.02 -62.25 9.15
CA ALA A 175 -2.08 -63.22 8.91
C ALA A 175 -2.34 -63.44 7.41
N GLY A 176 -2.59 -64.70 7.01
CA GLY A 176 -2.81 -65.04 5.59
C GLY A 176 -4.05 -64.39 4.95
N ARG A 177 -5.01 -63.89 5.76
CA ARG A 177 -6.21 -63.21 5.26
C ARG A 177 -5.93 -61.88 4.55
N TYR A 178 -4.83 -61.20 4.89
CA TYR A 178 -4.47 -59.91 4.28
C TYR A 178 -4.16 -60.00 2.78
N LEU A 179 -3.93 -61.22 2.26
CA LEU A 179 -3.75 -61.50 0.84
C LEU A 179 -5.05 -61.94 0.14
N ARG A 180 -6.00 -62.52 0.89
CA ARG A 180 -7.24 -63.12 0.36
C ARG A 180 -8.41 -62.14 0.37
N ASP A 181 -8.62 -61.46 1.50
CA ASP A 181 -9.82 -60.66 1.76
C ASP A 181 -9.52 -59.17 1.51
N ASP A 182 -10.24 -58.54 0.58
CA ASP A 182 -10.04 -57.12 0.22
C ASP A 182 -10.19 -56.17 1.41
N GLN A 183 -11.15 -56.45 2.29
CA GLN A 183 -11.39 -55.65 3.49
C GLN A 183 -10.17 -55.66 4.42
N SER A 184 -9.68 -56.84 4.78
CA SER A 184 -8.50 -56.98 5.65
C SER A 184 -7.25 -56.43 4.97
N ALA A 185 -7.11 -56.57 3.65
CA ALA A 185 -6.00 -55.98 2.89
C ALA A 185 -5.99 -54.44 3.00
N SER A 186 -7.16 -53.80 2.95
CA SER A 186 -7.28 -52.34 3.06
C SER A 186 -6.92 -51.80 4.46
N GLU A 187 -7.31 -52.52 5.51
CA GLU A 187 -6.95 -52.20 6.91
C GLU A 187 -5.43 -52.34 7.10
N PHE A 188 -4.83 -53.37 6.52
CA PHE A 188 -3.40 -53.58 6.55
C PHE A 188 -2.65 -52.51 5.73
N ALA A 189 -3.17 -52.08 4.58
CA ALA A 189 -2.62 -50.97 3.82
C ALA A 189 -2.66 -49.65 4.62
N ALA A 190 -3.72 -49.39 5.39
CA ALA A 190 -3.79 -48.25 6.30
C ALA A 190 -2.73 -48.32 7.41
N PHE A 191 -2.47 -49.51 7.95
CA PHE A 191 -1.37 -49.76 8.88
C PHE A 191 0.01 -49.49 8.23
N LEU A 192 0.26 -49.94 6.99
CA LEU A 192 1.52 -49.66 6.30
C LEU A 192 1.76 -48.17 6.05
N ARG A 193 0.70 -47.41 5.73
CA ARG A 193 0.79 -45.93 5.63
C ARG A 193 1.12 -45.28 6.97
N MET A 194 0.59 -45.81 8.07
CA MET A 194 0.95 -45.37 9.42
C MET A 194 2.43 -45.69 9.73
N LEU A 195 2.89 -46.89 9.37
CA LEU A 195 4.28 -47.30 9.54
C LEU A 195 5.24 -46.39 8.75
N LYS A 196 4.90 -46.04 7.50
CA LYS A 196 5.64 -45.04 6.70
C LYS A 196 5.75 -43.69 7.40
N LYS A 197 4.68 -43.19 8.01
CA LYS A 197 4.70 -41.91 8.74
C LYS A 197 5.66 -41.94 9.93
N GLN A 198 5.74 -43.07 10.64
CA GLN A 198 6.61 -43.21 11.81
C GLN A 198 8.08 -43.51 11.45
N ARG A 199 8.31 -44.24 10.35
CA ARG A 199 9.64 -44.63 9.85
C ARG A 199 9.88 -44.10 8.43
N SER A 200 9.98 -42.77 8.30
CA SER A 200 9.99 -42.07 7.00
C SER A 200 11.21 -42.33 6.09
N LYS A 201 12.33 -42.86 6.62
CA LYS A 201 13.52 -43.17 5.80
C LYS A 201 13.44 -44.55 5.15
N ALA A 202 13.22 -45.59 5.95
CA ALA A 202 13.05 -46.98 5.54
C ALA A 202 12.00 -47.63 6.45
N ALA A 203 10.75 -47.61 6.01
CA ALA A 203 9.63 -48.15 6.78
C ALA A 203 9.77 -49.66 6.99
N VAL A 204 10.10 -50.37 5.90
CA VAL A 204 10.43 -51.79 5.87
C VAL A 204 11.69 -51.94 5.01
N ASN A 205 12.63 -52.77 5.45
CA ASN A 205 13.92 -53.00 4.81
C ASN A 205 13.88 -54.14 3.77
N GLY A 206 12.91 -55.05 3.85
CA GLY A 206 12.69 -56.12 2.88
C GLY A 206 11.37 -56.88 3.12
N LEU A 207 10.87 -57.56 2.09
CA LEU A 207 9.69 -58.42 2.14
C LEU A 207 10.12 -59.88 2.02
N VAL A 208 9.68 -60.72 2.96
CA VAL A 208 9.88 -62.17 2.90
C VAL A 208 8.57 -62.81 2.47
N LEU A 209 8.50 -63.25 1.22
CA LEU A 209 7.32 -63.87 0.64
C LEU A 209 7.40 -65.39 0.83
N VAL A 210 6.46 -65.97 1.55
CA VAL A 210 6.43 -67.39 1.91
C VAL A 210 5.33 -68.09 1.12
N VAL A 211 5.71 -69.08 0.32
CA VAL A 211 4.81 -69.88 -0.51
C VAL A 211 5.00 -71.35 -0.18
N SER A 212 3.90 -72.08 -0.05
CA SER A 212 3.91 -73.53 0.18
C SER A 212 4.19 -74.24 -1.13
N LEU A 213 5.30 -74.97 -1.22
CA LEU A 213 5.63 -75.73 -2.43
C LEU A 213 4.58 -76.80 -2.77
N PRO A 214 4.05 -77.59 -1.81
CA PRO A 214 2.95 -78.53 -2.06
C PRO A 214 1.69 -77.89 -2.64
N GLU A 215 1.34 -76.69 -2.18
CA GLU A 215 0.16 -75.96 -2.63
C GLU A 215 0.34 -75.45 -4.06
N LEU A 216 1.57 -75.01 -4.39
CA LEU A 216 1.93 -74.61 -5.75
C LEU A 216 1.87 -75.80 -6.71
N LEU A 217 2.34 -76.98 -6.29
CA LEU A 217 2.36 -78.18 -7.12
C LEU A 217 0.97 -78.78 -7.35
N ALA A 218 0.13 -78.82 -6.30
CA ALA A 218 -1.23 -79.35 -6.38
C ALA A 218 -2.21 -78.45 -7.16
N ALA A 219 -1.92 -77.15 -7.28
CA ALA A 219 -2.77 -76.21 -8.02
C ALA A 219 -2.69 -76.44 -9.53
N SER A 220 -3.81 -76.28 -10.24
CA SER A 220 -3.84 -76.30 -11.70
C SER A 220 -3.05 -75.12 -12.31
N SER A 221 -2.74 -75.19 -13.61
CA SER A 221 -2.02 -74.10 -14.30
C SER A 221 -2.75 -72.75 -14.21
N ALA A 222 -4.08 -72.75 -14.27
CA ALA A 222 -4.90 -71.55 -14.12
C ALA A 222 -4.87 -71.00 -12.68
N GLU A 223 -5.00 -71.87 -11.67
CA GLU A 223 -4.97 -71.48 -10.25
C GLU A 223 -3.57 -70.97 -9.83
N ARG A 224 -2.49 -71.60 -10.33
CA ARG A 224 -1.11 -71.12 -10.11
C ARG A 224 -0.90 -69.71 -10.67
N ASN A 225 -1.41 -69.47 -11.88
CA ASN A 225 -1.32 -68.18 -12.56
C ASN A 225 -2.13 -67.10 -11.79
N GLU A 226 -3.33 -67.44 -11.32
CA GLU A 226 -4.14 -66.54 -10.49
C GLU A 226 -3.45 -66.23 -9.14
N MET A 227 -2.87 -67.25 -8.48
CA MET A 227 -2.12 -67.08 -7.24
C MET A 227 -0.92 -66.15 -7.42
N GLY A 228 -0.13 -66.34 -8.50
CA GLY A 228 0.99 -65.46 -8.83
C GLY A 228 0.56 -64.02 -9.08
N ALA A 229 -0.52 -63.82 -9.86
CA ALA A 229 -1.08 -62.49 -10.12
C ALA A 229 -1.56 -61.80 -8.84
N ARG A 230 -2.31 -62.50 -7.99
CA ARG A 230 -2.85 -61.95 -6.74
C ARG A 230 -1.75 -61.53 -5.78
N LEU A 231 -0.68 -62.34 -5.62
CA LEU A 231 0.46 -62.00 -4.77
C LEU A 231 1.18 -60.74 -5.27
N VAL A 232 1.45 -60.65 -6.57
CA VAL A 232 2.10 -59.49 -7.18
C VAL A 232 1.27 -58.23 -7.00
N THR A 233 -0.04 -58.26 -7.28
CA THR A 233 -0.93 -57.12 -7.09
C THR A 233 -0.94 -56.62 -5.65
N ARG A 234 -0.96 -57.54 -4.66
CA ARG A 234 -0.91 -57.16 -3.24
C ARG A 234 0.43 -56.55 -2.84
N ILE A 235 1.54 -57.09 -3.36
CA ILE A 235 2.87 -56.55 -3.09
C ILE A 235 3.03 -55.16 -3.71
N GLU A 236 2.49 -54.92 -4.90
CA GLU A 236 2.45 -53.60 -5.52
C GLU A 236 1.66 -52.60 -4.66
N GLU A 237 0.48 -52.99 -4.17
CA GLU A 237 -0.33 -52.17 -3.26
C GLU A 237 0.44 -51.79 -1.98
N TYR A 238 1.17 -52.75 -1.39
CA TYR A 238 1.97 -52.52 -0.19
C TYR A 238 3.18 -51.63 -0.47
N THR A 239 3.85 -51.84 -1.61
CA THR A 239 4.98 -51.04 -2.10
C THR A 239 4.56 -49.58 -2.27
N ASP A 240 3.38 -49.33 -2.87
CA ASP A 240 2.84 -47.98 -3.03
C ASP A 240 2.44 -47.34 -1.69
N CYS A 241 1.91 -48.11 -0.74
CA CYS A 241 1.62 -47.61 0.60
C CYS A 241 2.89 -47.23 1.38
N LEU A 242 4.00 -47.95 1.17
CA LEU A 242 5.29 -47.69 1.78
C LEU A 242 6.11 -46.61 1.04
N ASP A 243 5.79 -46.34 -0.24
CA ASP A 243 6.52 -45.43 -1.14
C ASP A 243 8.02 -45.76 -1.24
N ALA A 244 8.30 -47.05 -1.17
CA ALA A 244 9.62 -47.64 -1.28
C ALA A 244 9.47 -48.96 -2.04
N ASN A 245 10.51 -49.36 -2.78
CA ASN A 245 10.57 -50.64 -3.49
C ASN A 245 11.46 -51.62 -2.69
N PRO A 246 10.92 -52.30 -1.66
CA PRO A 246 11.71 -53.21 -0.85
C PRO A 246 12.14 -54.47 -1.63
N PRO A 247 13.34 -55.02 -1.35
CA PRO A 247 13.76 -56.30 -1.91
C PRO A 247 12.82 -57.42 -1.43
N ILE A 248 12.40 -58.26 -2.36
CA ILE A 248 11.51 -59.39 -2.13
C ILE A 248 12.35 -60.67 -2.11
N TYR A 249 12.26 -61.43 -1.02
CA TYR A 249 12.88 -62.74 -0.85
C TYR A 249 11.79 -63.80 -0.88
N LEU A 250 11.74 -64.60 -1.94
CA LEU A 250 10.75 -65.67 -2.06
C LEU A 250 11.29 -66.94 -1.40
N MET A 251 10.55 -67.44 -0.42
CA MET A 251 10.81 -68.67 0.32
C MET A 251 9.75 -69.71 -0.02
N LEU A 252 10.19 -70.76 -0.71
CA LEU A 252 9.41 -71.98 -0.93
C LEU A 252 9.57 -72.85 0.31
N THR A 253 8.46 -73.14 0.97
CA THR A 253 8.41 -73.90 2.22
C THR A 253 7.86 -75.30 1.99
N LYS A 254 8.08 -76.17 2.99
CA LYS A 254 7.63 -77.57 2.99
C LYS A 254 8.27 -78.39 1.86
N THR A 255 9.52 -78.07 1.53
CA THR A 255 10.28 -78.79 0.50
C THR A 255 10.54 -80.26 0.89
N ASP A 256 10.43 -80.59 2.18
CA ASP A 256 10.48 -81.96 2.71
C ASP A 256 9.41 -82.89 2.16
N GLN A 257 8.30 -82.35 1.65
CA GLN A 257 7.22 -83.16 1.08
C GLN A 257 7.51 -83.62 -0.36
N LEU A 258 8.61 -83.16 -0.97
CA LEU A 258 9.02 -83.65 -2.28
C LEU A 258 9.50 -85.11 -2.19
N PRO A 259 9.10 -85.99 -3.12
CA PRO A 259 9.60 -87.35 -3.18
C PRO A 259 11.12 -87.40 -3.26
N GLY A 260 11.78 -88.04 -2.29
CA GLY A 260 13.24 -88.18 -2.26
C GLY A 260 14.01 -87.07 -1.55
N PHE A 261 13.36 -86.00 -1.06
CA PHE A 261 14.06 -84.88 -0.40
C PHE A 261 14.75 -85.30 0.90
N ASN A 262 14.02 -85.99 1.78
CA ASN A 262 14.59 -86.42 3.07
C ASN A 262 15.78 -87.35 2.82
N GLN A 263 15.68 -88.26 1.86
CA GLN A 263 16.77 -89.17 1.49
C GLN A 263 17.97 -88.43 0.88
N ALA A 264 17.73 -87.38 0.08
CA ALA A 264 18.79 -86.61 -0.57
C ALA A 264 19.60 -85.75 0.40
N PHE A 265 18.99 -85.30 1.50
CA PHE A 265 19.60 -84.39 2.47
C PHE A 265 19.74 -84.98 3.87
N ASP A 266 19.47 -86.28 4.03
CA ASP A 266 19.81 -86.99 5.26
C ASP A 266 21.34 -87.12 5.37
N GLY A 267 21.87 -86.98 6.57
CA GLY A 267 23.32 -87.03 6.81
C GLY A 267 24.08 -85.70 6.71
N MET A 268 23.47 -84.60 6.27
CA MET A 268 24.11 -83.26 6.33
C MET A 268 24.47 -82.88 7.78
N ASP A 269 25.58 -82.17 7.99
CA ASP A 269 25.94 -81.64 9.30
C ASP A 269 25.12 -80.39 9.70
N LEU A 270 25.28 -79.89 10.93
CA LEU A 270 24.51 -78.73 11.40
C LEU A 270 24.79 -77.45 10.59
N ASN A 271 26.00 -77.27 10.07
CA ASN A 271 26.36 -76.08 9.28
C ASN A 271 25.81 -76.19 7.86
N GLU A 272 25.97 -77.33 7.21
CA GLU A 272 25.45 -77.64 5.86
C GLU A 272 23.93 -77.50 5.82
N ARG A 273 23.23 -77.98 6.86
CA ARG A 273 21.78 -77.80 6.99
C ARG A 273 21.35 -76.34 7.10
N GLN A 274 22.21 -75.45 7.59
CA GLN A 274 21.86 -74.04 7.72
C GLN A 274 22.06 -73.25 6.44
N GLN A 275 22.92 -73.74 5.53
CA GLN A 275 23.27 -73.05 4.28
C GLN A 275 22.04 -72.83 3.39
N PRO A 276 21.95 -71.69 2.68
CA PRO A 276 20.81 -71.43 1.82
C PRO A 276 20.81 -72.36 0.60
N LEU A 277 19.74 -73.14 0.43
CA LEU A 277 19.45 -73.84 -0.82
C LEU A 277 18.62 -72.91 -1.72
N GLY A 278 19.25 -72.32 -2.73
CA GLY A 278 18.55 -71.39 -3.62
C GLY A 278 19.46 -70.49 -4.45
N MET A 279 18.93 -69.35 -4.87
CA MET A 279 19.62 -68.37 -5.71
C MET A 279 19.33 -66.94 -5.28
N THR A 280 20.38 -66.10 -5.33
CA THR A 280 20.30 -64.65 -5.09
C THR A 280 20.61 -63.90 -6.39
N PHE A 281 19.77 -62.92 -6.74
CA PHE A 281 19.88 -62.11 -7.95
C PHE A 281 20.64 -60.81 -7.69
N GLY A 282 21.71 -60.52 -8.44
CA GLY A 282 22.49 -59.29 -8.29
C GLY A 282 21.74 -58.05 -8.80
N LEU A 283 21.90 -56.90 -8.13
CA LEU A 283 21.22 -55.66 -8.54
C LEU A 283 21.60 -55.21 -9.96
N ASN A 284 22.86 -55.41 -10.36
CA ASN A 284 23.30 -55.10 -11.72
C ASN A 284 22.68 -56.08 -12.72
N GLU A 285 22.63 -57.37 -12.39
CA GLU A 285 22.06 -58.43 -13.24
C GLU A 285 20.58 -58.17 -13.52
N ILE A 286 19.80 -57.76 -12.51
CA ILE A 286 18.36 -57.44 -12.64
C ILE A 286 18.14 -56.17 -13.49
N ASN A 287 19.04 -55.19 -13.41
CA ASN A 287 18.89 -53.91 -14.12
C ASN A 287 19.36 -53.97 -15.59
N THR A 288 20.32 -54.84 -15.92
CA THR A 288 20.91 -54.92 -17.27
C THR A 288 20.34 -56.05 -18.13
N GLU A 289 19.97 -57.18 -17.52
CA GLU A 289 19.44 -58.36 -18.21
C GLU A 289 17.98 -58.60 -17.82
N SER A 290 17.20 -59.25 -18.68
CA SER A 290 15.82 -59.61 -18.33
C SER A 290 15.80 -60.65 -17.21
N LEU A 291 14.88 -60.54 -16.24
CA LEU A 291 14.80 -61.43 -15.08
C LEU A 291 14.71 -62.92 -15.48
N ARG A 292 14.05 -63.24 -16.61
CA ARG A 292 13.95 -64.61 -17.13
C ARG A 292 15.31 -65.19 -17.49
N THR A 293 16.13 -64.44 -18.23
CA THR A 293 17.46 -64.89 -18.66
C THR A 293 18.37 -65.18 -17.47
N VAL A 294 18.29 -64.34 -16.43
CA VAL A 294 19.06 -64.54 -15.19
C VAL A 294 18.52 -65.73 -14.40
N LEU A 295 17.19 -65.90 -14.36
CA LEU A 295 16.52 -67.02 -13.70
C LEU A 295 16.92 -68.37 -14.31
N ASP A 296 16.79 -68.53 -15.64
CA ASP A 296 17.10 -69.79 -16.34
C ASP A 296 18.55 -70.22 -16.07
N ARG A 297 19.48 -69.26 -16.13
CA ARG A 297 20.90 -69.49 -15.84
C ARG A 297 21.13 -69.93 -14.40
N LYS A 298 20.51 -69.27 -13.41
CA LYS A 298 20.70 -69.57 -11.99
C LYS A 298 20.01 -70.88 -11.59
N LEU A 299 18.88 -71.20 -12.23
CA LEU A 299 18.11 -72.42 -12.00
C LEU A 299 18.82 -73.66 -12.54
N ALA A 300 19.40 -73.58 -13.75
CA ALA A 300 20.26 -74.64 -14.29
C ALA A 300 21.48 -74.91 -13.40
N ASN A 301 22.10 -73.86 -12.84
CA ASN A 301 23.20 -74.01 -11.89
C ASN A 301 22.77 -74.67 -10.57
N LEU A 302 21.58 -74.33 -10.06
CA LEU A 302 21.01 -74.94 -8.86
C LEU A 302 20.69 -76.42 -9.09
N GLN A 303 20.06 -76.76 -10.22
CA GLN A 303 19.78 -78.14 -10.61
C GLN A 303 21.08 -78.95 -10.69
N ALA A 304 22.12 -78.43 -11.36
CA ALA A 304 23.42 -79.10 -11.43
C ALA A 304 24.11 -79.24 -10.06
N HIS A 305 23.81 -78.35 -9.10
CA HIS A 305 24.29 -78.50 -7.72
C HIS A 305 23.55 -79.62 -6.99
N VAL A 306 22.22 -79.67 -7.11
CA VAL A 306 21.38 -80.73 -6.52
C VAL A 306 21.74 -82.10 -7.11
N SER A 307 21.87 -82.22 -8.44
CA SER A 307 22.26 -83.48 -9.09
C SER A 307 23.61 -83.99 -8.57
N ARG A 308 24.64 -83.12 -8.49
CA ARG A 308 25.95 -83.51 -7.96
C ARG A 308 25.90 -83.92 -6.49
N HIS A 309 25.05 -83.28 -5.68
CA HIS A 309 24.86 -83.66 -4.28
C HIS A 309 24.22 -85.04 -4.17
N VAL A 310 23.19 -85.30 -4.97
CA VAL A 310 22.51 -86.60 -5.03
C VAL A 310 23.45 -87.68 -5.54
N ASP A 311 24.24 -87.43 -6.59
CA ASP A 311 25.23 -88.37 -7.09
C ASP A 311 26.24 -88.76 -6.00
N ALA A 312 26.72 -87.79 -5.22
CA ALA A 312 27.60 -88.04 -4.09
C ALA A 312 26.92 -88.87 -2.99
N GLN A 313 25.65 -88.61 -2.70
CA GLN A 313 24.86 -89.40 -1.74
C GLN A 313 24.60 -90.82 -2.23
N ILE A 314 24.31 -91.01 -3.52
CA ILE A 314 24.15 -92.34 -4.14
C ILE A 314 25.47 -93.12 -4.01
N ILE A 315 26.61 -92.49 -4.27
CA ILE A 315 27.93 -93.11 -4.09
C ILE A 315 28.16 -93.48 -2.62
N ALA A 316 27.77 -92.61 -1.68
CA ALA A 316 27.95 -92.85 -0.25
C ALA A 316 27.06 -93.97 0.30
N LEU A 317 25.81 -94.07 -0.16
CA LEU A 317 24.81 -95.07 0.26
C LEU A 317 24.97 -96.42 -0.47
N GLY A 318 25.54 -96.41 -1.68
CA GLY A 318 25.81 -97.64 -2.45
C GLY A 318 24.53 -98.43 -2.75
N ALA A 319 24.46 -99.67 -2.25
CA ALA A 319 23.31 -100.57 -2.48
C ALA A 319 22.04 -100.17 -1.70
N ASP A 320 22.18 -99.32 -0.68
CA ASP A 320 21.05 -98.85 0.15
C ASP A 320 20.35 -97.62 -0.47
N ALA A 321 20.77 -97.18 -1.67
CA ALA A 321 20.18 -96.07 -2.38
C ALA A 321 18.77 -96.43 -2.91
N ASN A 322 17.74 -95.77 -2.38
CA ASN A 322 16.35 -95.98 -2.76
C ASN A 322 16.01 -95.31 -4.12
N SER A 323 14.99 -95.81 -4.83
CA SER A 323 14.49 -95.27 -6.11
C SER A 323 14.06 -93.81 -6.02
N ALA A 324 13.53 -93.39 -4.87
CA ALA A 324 13.14 -92.00 -4.62
C ALA A 324 14.35 -91.04 -4.66
N LEU A 325 15.53 -91.47 -4.18
CA LEU A 325 16.75 -90.67 -4.22
C LEU A 325 17.26 -90.50 -5.65
N LEU A 326 17.25 -91.59 -6.43
CA LEU A 326 17.66 -91.60 -7.85
C LEU A 326 16.80 -90.67 -8.72
N ASN A 327 15.49 -90.60 -8.44
CA ASN A 327 14.57 -89.77 -9.20
C ASN A 327 14.48 -88.31 -8.70
N PHE A 328 15.04 -87.99 -7.53
CA PHE A 328 14.96 -86.65 -6.94
C PHE A 328 15.49 -85.53 -7.86
N PRO A 329 16.63 -85.67 -8.57
CA PRO A 329 17.09 -84.64 -9.50
C PRO A 329 16.12 -84.37 -10.64
N ASN A 330 15.39 -85.39 -11.11
CA ASN A 330 14.38 -85.27 -12.17
C ASN A 330 13.15 -84.54 -11.64
N TYR A 331 12.67 -84.90 -10.44
CA TYR A 331 11.57 -84.15 -9.79
C TYR A 331 11.96 -82.69 -9.57
N PHE A 332 13.18 -82.42 -9.12
CA PHE A 332 13.67 -81.06 -8.92
C PHE A 332 13.79 -80.28 -10.24
N ALA A 333 14.14 -80.94 -11.34
CA ALA A 333 14.18 -80.33 -12.67
C ALA A 333 12.79 -79.83 -13.10
N GLU A 334 11.73 -80.60 -12.87
CA GLU A 334 10.35 -80.23 -13.23
C GLU A 334 9.80 -79.03 -12.46
N LEU A 335 10.25 -78.86 -11.21
CA LEU A 335 9.93 -77.65 -10.43
C LEU A 335 10.36 -76.39 -11.18
N SER A 336 11.42 -76.46 -11.97
CA SER A 336 11.95 -75.32 -12.71
C SER A 336 10.91 -74.72 -13.65
N THR A 337 10.19 -75.57 -14.39
CA THR A 337 9.15 -75.14 -15.34
C THR A 337 7.95 -74.52 -14.62
N ILE A 338 7.54 -75.10 -13.49
CA ILE A 338 6.42 -74.57 -12.69
C ILE A 338 6.80 -73.23 -12.06
N LEU A 339 8.02 -73.11 -11.56
CA LEU A 339 8.54 -71.89 -10.95
C LEU A 339 8.73 -70.78 -11.97
N GLU A 340 9.16 -71.09 -13.20
CA GLU A 340 9.28 -70.09 -14.27
C GLU A 340 7.92 -69.42 -14.57
N GLN A 341 6.85 -70.21 -14.72
CA GLN A 341 5.49 -69.71 -14.96
C GLN A 341 5.00 -68.81 -13.82
N PHE A 342 5.25 -69.22 -12.57
CA PHE A 342 4.89 -68.44 -11.39
C PHE A 342 5.70 -67.13 -11.30
N LEU A 343 7.01 -67.19 -11.49
CA LEU A 343 7.93 -66.05 -11.37
C LEU A 343 7.78 -65.03 -12.50
N GLN A 344 7.22 -65.41 -13.65
CA GLN A 344 6.90 -64.50 -14.75
C GLN A 344 6.05 -63.29 -14.33
N HIS A 345 5.27 -63.42 -13.26
CA HIS A 345 4.41 -62.35 -12.73
C HIS A 345 5.24 -61.25 -12.04
N PHE A 346 6.32 -61.62 -11.35
CA PHE A 346 7.24 -60.70 -10.67
C PHE A 346 8.16 -59.95 -11.65
N ALA A 347 8.28 -60.44 -12.90
CA ALA A 347 9.10 -59.84 -13.95
C ALA A 347 8.44 -58.64 -14.66
N ARG A 348 7.14 -58.41 -14.46
CA ARG A 348 6.38 -57.36 -15.15
C ARG A 348 6.65 -55.99 -14.50
N SER A 349 6.69 -54.94 -15.31
CA SER A 349 6.76 -53.55 -14.82
C SER A 349 5.35 -53.07 -14.40
N ASN A 350 5.24 -52.48 -13.21
CA ASN A 350 4.04 -51.80 -12.72
C ASN A 350 3.64 -50.61 -13.63
N VAL A 351 2.36 -50.22 -13.62
CA VAL A 351 1.77 -48.97 -14.17
C VAL A 351 2.62 -47.71 -13.91
N ASN A 352 3.30 -47.65 -12.77
CA ASN A 352 4.17 -46.54 -12.34
C ASN A 352 5.63 -46.65 -12.82
N GLY A 353 5.96 -47.61 -13.69
CA GLY A 353 7.27 -47.78 -14.33
C GLY A 353 8.38 -48.38 -13.47
N THR A 354 8.11 -48.78 -12.22
CA THR A 354 9.07 -49.44 -11.32
C THR A 354 8.83 -50.95 -11.26
N GLN A 355 9.85 -51.76 -11.60
CA GLN A 355 9.80 -53.22 -11.47
C GLN A 355 9.96 -53.65 -10.01
N LEU A 356 9.22 -54.68 -9.57
CA LEU A 356 9.40 -55.29 -8.25
C LEU A 356 10.80 -55.90 -8.13
N LEU A 357 11.50 -55.61 -7.03
CA LEU A 357 12.87 -56.08 -6.81
C LEU A 357 12.89 -57.50 -6.23
N LEU A 358 12.73 -58.52 -7.08
CA LEU A 358 12.96 -59.91 -6.66
C LEU A 358 14.45 -60.16 -6.40
N ARG A 359 14.83 -60.32 -5.13
CA ARG A 359 16.23 -60.42 -4.67
C ARG A 359 16.73 -61.86 -4.58
N GLY A 360 15.85 -62.83 -4.38
CA GLY A 360 16.23 -64.24 -4.41
C GLY A 360 15.08 -65.22 -4.23
N LEU A 361 15.36 -66.49 -4.53
CA LEU A 361 14.48 -67.65 -4.37
C LEU A 361 15.19 -68.70 -3.50
N TYR A 362 14.55 -69.16 -2.43
CA TYR A 362 15.12 -70.13 -1.49
C TYR A 362 14.14 -71.24 -1.15
N PHE A 363 14.66 -72.46 -1.02
CA PHE A 363 13.90 -73.65 -0.60
C PHE A 363 14.19 -73.92 0.87
N THR A 364 13.13 -74.14 1.66
CA THR A 364 13.21 -74.23 3.11
C THR A 364 12.28 -75.32 3.66
N SER A 365 12.70 -75.98 4.74
CA SER A 365 11.84 -76.90 5.50
C SER A 365 12.00 -76.63 6.99
N ALA A 366 10.88 -76.35 7.67
CA ALA A 366 10.85 -75.99 9.09
C ALA A 366 10.43 -77.15 10.00
N LEU A 367 9.58 -78.05 9.50
CA LEU A 367 9.05 -79.22 10.20
C LEU A 367 9.03 -80.39 9.22
N GLN A 368 9.43 -81.57 9.66
CA GLN A 368 9.35 -82.79 8.83
C GLN A 368 8.01 -83.47 9.06
N THR A 369 7.30 -83.78 7.98
CA THR A 369 6.05 -84.55 8.04
C THR A 369 6.18 -85.80 7.18
N ASP A 370 5.64 -86.95 7.61
CA ASP A 370 5.64 -88.21 6.84
C ASP A 370 4.74 -88.18 5.57
N LYS A 371 4.18 -87.01 5.22
CA LYS A 371 3.35 -86.84 4.03
C LYS A 371 4.22 -86.48 2.83
N GLN A 372 4.50 -87.45 1.97
CA GLN A 372 5.12 -87.23 0.65
C GLN A 372 4.03 -86.94 -0.39
N LEU A 373 4.33 -86.03 -1.33
CA LEU A 373 3.45 -85.74 -2.47
C LEU A 373 3.50 -86.88 -3.49
N THR A 374 2.38 -87.13 -4.17
CA THR A 374 2.34 -88.05 -5.31
C THR A 374 3.25 -87.52 -6.44
N PRO A 375 4.06 -88.37 -7.10
CA PRO A 375 4.84 -87.98 -8.26
C PRO A 375 3.99 -87.30 -9.33
N VAL A 376 4.44 -86.15 -9.84
CA VAL A 376 3.75 -85.38 -10.92
C VAL A 376 3.50 -86.24 -12.17
N TYR A 377 4.35 -87.25 -12.41
CA TYR A 377 4.21 -88.22 -13.50
C TYR A 377 2.94 -89.08 -13.44
N GLU A 378 2.39 -89.40 -12.26
CA GLU A 378 1.26 -90.35 -12.20
C GLU A 378 -0.07 -89.74 -12.61
N ASP A 379 -0.34 -88.46 -12.33
CA ASP A 379 -1.62 -87.83 -12.68
C ASP A 379 -1.74 -87.54 -14.20
N GLU A 380 -0.70 -86.98 -14.84
CA GLU A 380 -0.73 -86.74 -16.30
C GLU A 380 -0.61 -88.03 -17.13
N LEU A 381 0.14 -89.04 -16.66
CA LEU A 381 0.24 -90.33 -17.35
C LEU A 381 -0.96 -91.26 -17.08
N SER A 382 -1.59 -91.21 -15.90
CA SER A 382 -2.80 -92.00 -15.62
C SER A 382 -4.02 -91.49 -16.40
N GLU A 383 -4.18 -90.17 -16.55
CA GLU A 383 -5.24 -89.58 -17.39
C GLU A 383 -5.02 -89.82 -18.88
N SER A 384 -3.77 -89.77 -19.37
CA SER A 384 -3.47 -89.96 -20.81
C SER A 384 -3.41 -91.44 -21.25
N PHE A 385 -3.10 -92.37 -20.34
CA PHE A 385 -2.97 -93.81 -20.67
C PHE A 385 -4.02 -94.74 -20.02
N VAL A 386 -5.00 -94.21 -19.27
CA VAL A 386 -6.08 -95.00 -18.61
C VAL A 386 -5.53 -96.18 -17.80
N LEU A 387 -4.47 -95.94 -17.02
CA LEU A 387 -3.90 -96.97 -16.15
C LEU A 387 -4.64 -96.98 -14.83
N ARG A 388 -5.24 -98.13 -14.48
CA ARG A 388 -5.83 -98.35 -13.15
C ARG A 388 -4.70 -98.33 -12.10
N PRO A 389 -4.92 -97.72 -10.92
CA PRO A 389 -3.93 -97.76 -9.86
C PRO A 389 -3.67 -99.21 -9.48
N ALA A 390 -2.44 -99.66 -9.63
CA ALA A 390 -2.03 -100.98 -9.18
C ALA A 390 -2.07 -101.00 -7.65
N LYS A 391 -3.02 -101.75 -7.08
CA LYS A 391 -2.91 -102.16 -5.67
C LYS A 391 -1.59 -102.94 -5.51
N PRO A 392 -0.78 -102.67 -4.49
CA PRO A 392 0.37 -103.51 -4.19
C PRO A 392 -0.11 -104.94 -3.92
N TYR A 393 0.39 -105.90 -4.71
CA TYR A 393 0.17 -107.32 -4.49
C TYR A 393 1.21 -107.80 -3.47
N GLY A 394 0.77 -108.04 -2.25
CA GLY A 394 1.62 -108.41 -1.10
C GLY A 394 1.23 -107.71 0.19
N ALA A 395 -0.07 -107.64 0.51
CA ALA A 395 -0.51 -107.32 1.86
C ALA A 395 -0.31 -108.59 2.71
N VAL A 396 0.84 -108.66 3.38
CA VAL A 396 0.94 -109.41 4.63
C VAL A 396 0.50 -108.45 5.72
N GLU A 397 -0.50 -108.88 6.49
CA GLU A 397 -0.88 -108.28 7.76
C GLU A 397 0.28 -108.46 8.74
N GLU A 398 1.07 -107.41 8.95
CA GLU A 398 1.93 -107.22 10.13
C GLU A 398 1.80 -105.72 10.49
N GLU A 399 0.96 -105.40 11.47
CA GLU A 399 1.35 -105.16 12.87
C GLU A 399 2.14 -103.85 13.04
N GLU A 400 1.52 -102.94 13.80
CA GLU A 400 2.09 -101.84 14.57
C GLU A 400 3.60 -101.57 14.40
N GLU A 401 3.99 -100.83 13.35
CA GLU A 401 5.27 -100.11 13.39
C GLU A 401 5.07 -98.77 14.10
N GLU A 402 5.62 -98.70 15.31
CA GLU A 402 5.85 -97.48 16.08
C GLU A 402 6.26 -96.33 15.17
N HIS A 403 5.49 -95.23 15.25
CA HIS A 403 5.88 -93.96 14.65
C HIS A 403 7.23 -93.54 15.25
N ARG A 404 8.34 -93.85 14.58
CA ARG A 404 9.64 -93.27 14.90
C ARG A 404 9.48 -91.77 14.78
N LYS A 405 9.47 -91.06 15.90
CA LYS A 405 9.59 -89.60 15.95
C LYS A 405 10.87 -89.21 15.23
N ILE A 406 10.77 -88.91 13.94
CA ILE A 406 11.87 -88.32 13.18
C ILE A 406 12.13 -86.95 13.80
N SER A 407 13.39 -86.74 14.20
CA SER A 407 13.81 -85.58 14.97
C SER A 407 13.47 -84.26 14.27
N ASP A 408 13.08 -83.30 15.09
CA ASP A 408 12.61 -81.94 14.79
C ASP A 408 13.70 -81.04 14.13
N ARG A 409 14.20 -81.43 12.94
CA ARG A 409 15.33 -80.77 12.22
C ARG A 409 14.82 -79.79 11.17
N SER A 410 15.32 -78.56 11.20
CA SER A 410 15.10 -77.53 10.17
C SER A 410 16.20 -77.54 9.12
N TYR A 411 15.84 -77.37 7.84
CA TYR A 411 16.76 -77.26 6.71
C TYR A 411 16.66 -75.90 6.02
N PHE A 412 17.83 -75.31 5.76
CA PHE A 412 18.11 -74.17 4.89
C PHE A 412 17.48 -72.83 5.32
N ILE A 413 17.22 -72.63 6.62
CA ILE A 413 16.55 -71.42 7.15
C ILE A 413 17.55 -70.39 7.72
N THR A 414 18.43 -70.79 8.65
CA THR A 414 19.23 -69.86 9.47
C THR A 414 20.17 -68.96 8.68
N ASP A 415 21.04 -69.53 7.81
CA ASP A 415 21.98 -68.70 7.04
C ASP A 415 21.28 -67.92 5.92
N THR A 416 20.10 -68.36 5.46
CA THR A 416 19.28 -67.59 4.51
C THR A 416 18.92 -66.22 5.11
N PHE A 417 18.53 -66.17 6.39
CA PHE A 417 18.29 -64.90 7.08
C PHE A 417 19.58 -64.11 7.36
N ARG A 418 20.57 -64.76 7.99
CA ARG A 418 21.79 -64.06 8.49
C ARG A 418 22.76 -63.63 7.40
N ARG A 419 22.94 -64.44 6.35
CA ARG A 419 23.94 -64.19 5.29
C ARG A 419 23.38 -63.51 4.05
N VAL A 420 22.06 -63.58 3.82
CA VAL A 420 21.45 -63.00 2.62
C VAL A 420 20.52 -61.85 2.96
N ILE A 421 19.52 -62.06 3.83
CA ILE A 421 18.46 -61.09 4.06
C ILE A 421 18.94 -59.88 4.91
N PHE A 422 19.63 -60.12 6.03
CA PHE A 422 20.09 -59.05 6.94
C PHE A 422 21.23 -58.16 6.43
N PRO A 423 22.21 -58.68 5.65
CA PRO A 423 23.24 -57.84 5.05
C PRO A 423 22.68 -56.80 4.08
N ASP A 424 21.54 -57.10 3.45
CA ASP A 424 20.82 -56.24 2.50
C ASP A 424 20.03 -55.08 3.18
N ARG A 425 20.24 -54.82 4.48
CA ARG A 425 19.47 -53.83 5.27
C ARG A 425 19.34 -52.43 4.66
N ASP A 426 20.34 -51.97 3.91
CA ASP A 426 20.40 -50.60 3.36
C ASP A 426 19.89 -50.49 1.90
N LEU A 427 19.53 -51.61 1.27
CA LEU A 427 19.11 -51.63 -0.14
C LEU A 427 17.87 -50.78 -0.41
N THR A 428 16.94 -50.74 0.54
CA THR A 428 15.72 -49.92 0.48
C THR A 428 16.00 -48.42 0.49
N LEU A 429 17.00 -47.98 1.25
CA LEU A 429 17.40 -46.57 1.30
C LEU A 429 18.01 -46.11 -0.03
N TYR A 430 18.74 -46.99 -0.69
CA TYR A 430 19.34 -46.72 -2.00
C TYR A 430 18.31 -46.67 -3.13
N GLN A 431 17.19 -47.42 -3.01
CA GLN A 431 16.15 -47.52 -4.04
C GLN A 431 14.86 -46.73 -3.75
N SER A 432 14.74 -46.05 -2.61
CA SER A 432 13.56 -45.23 -2.31
C SER A 432 13.30 -44.21 -3.42
N ARG A 433 12.02 -44.03 -3.82
CA ARG A 433 11.58 -43.06 -4.84
C ARG A 433 12.07 -41.63 -4.56
N HIS A 434 12.27 -41.28 -3.28
CA HIS A 434 12.79 -40.00 -2.81
C HIS A 434 14.31 -40.00 -2.53
N GLY A 435 14.96 -41.17 -2.53
CA GLY A 435 16.40 -41.37 -2.31
C GLY A 435 17.26 -41.15 -3.56
N ARG A 436 16.64 -40.90 -4.72
CA ARG A 436 17.33 -40.45 -5.95
C ARG A 436 17.73 -38.98 -5.82
N ASP A 437 18.66 -38.75 -4.90
CA ASP A 437 19.69 -37.73 -4.89
C ASP A 437 19.37 -36.44 -5.66
N ARG A 438 18.43 -35.65 -5.16
CA ARG A 438 18.56 -34.20 -5.29
C ARG A 438 19.64 -33.79 -4.29
N SER A 439 20.90 -33.95 -4.70
CA SER A 439 22.07 -33.34 -4.07
C SER A 439 21.99 -31.82 -4.25
N ILE A 440 20.98 -31.19 -3.64
CA ILE A 440 20.86 -29.73 -3.62
C ILE A 440 21.94 -29.14 -2.69
N GLY A 441 22.69 -29.97 -1.96
CA GLY A 441 23.84 -29.57 -1.14
C GLY A 441 24.87 -28.73 -1.90
N PRO A 442 25.54 -29.26 -2.94
CA PRO A 442 26.51 -28.50 -3.72
C PRO A 442 25.88 -27.34 -4.49
N ILE A 443 24.64 -27.47 -5.00
CA ILE A 443 23.96 -26.39 -5.73
C ILE A 443 23.59 -25.22 -4.80
N ILE A 444 23.11 -25.50 -3.58
CA ILE A 444 22.84 -24.47 -2.57
C ILE A 444 24.15 -23.83 -2.11
N ILE A 445 25.22 -24.60 -1.92
CA ILE A 445 26.54 -24.04 -1.54
C ILE A 445 27.10 -23.18 -2.67
N ALA A 446 27.02 -23.61 -3.93
CA ALA A 446 27.45 -22.84 -5.09
C ALA A 446 26.59 -21.59 -5.28
N ALA A 447 25.27 -21.69 -5.12
CA ALA A 447 24.35 -20.55 -5.17
C ALA A 447 24.60 -19.57 -4.02
N ALA A 448 24.91 -20.05 -2.81
CA ALA A 448 25.26 -19.21 -1.67
C ALA A 448 26.61 -18.52 -1.86
N LEU A 449 27.60 -19.21 -2.43
CA LEU A 449 28.91 -18.62 -2.79
C LEU A 449 28.77 -17.56 -3.87
N PHE A 450 28.00 -17.85 -4.92
CA PHE A 450 27.72 -16.89 -5.99
C PHE A 450 26.94 -15.68 -5.47
N ALA A 451 25.91 -15.90 -4.66
CA ALA A 451 25.16 -14.81 -4.01
C ALA A 451 26.05 -13.99 -3.06
N GLY A 452 26.96 -14.63 -2.32
CA GLY A 452 27.93 -13.95 -1.47
C GLY A 452 28.92 -13.08 -2.28
N LEU A 453 29.47 -13.60 -3.38
CA LEU A 453 30.35 -12.83 -4.28
C LEU A 453 29.60 -11.69 -4.98
N ALA A 454 28.36 -11.94 -5.42
CA ALA A 454 27.50 -10.90 -6.00
C ALA A 454 27.17 -9.82 -4.97
N PHE A 455 26.92 -10.19 -3.71
CA PHE A 455 26.69 -9.24 -2.61
C PHE A 455 27.94 -8.39 -2.31
N ILE A 456 29.12 -9.02 -2.25
CA ILE A 456 30.39 -8.29 -2.08
C ILE A 456 30.65 -7.37 -3.27
N GLY A 457 30.42 -7.84 -4.49
CA GLY A 457 30.56 -7.05 -5.72
C GLY A 457 29.61 -5.85 -5.75
N TRP A 458 28.36 -6.04 -5.32
CA TRP A 458 27.38 -4.96 -5.17
C TRP A 458 27.85 -3.97 -4.10
N GLN A 459 28.26 -4.41 -2.92
CA GLN A 459 28.79 -3.51 -1.87
C GLN A 459 30.00 -2.71 -2.34
N ALA A 460 30.92 -3.33 -3.10
CA ALA A 460 32.09 -2.65 -3.65
C ALA A 460 31.70 -1.58 -4.70
N LEU A 461 30.78 -1.91 -5.61
CA LEU A 461 30.24 -0.96 -6.59
C LEU A 461 29.53 0.22 -5.90
N SER A 462 28.74 -0.08 -4.88
CA SER A 462 28.04 0.91 -4.06
C SER A 462 29.00 1.86 -3.35
N PHE A 463 30.05 1.31 -2.74
CA PHE A 463 31.08 2.11 -2.10
C PHE A 463 31.79 3.04 -3.10
N GLN A 464 32.17 2.53 -4.26
CA GLN A 464 32.83 3.33 -5.30
C GLN A 464 31.93 4.47 -5.78
N LYS A 465 30.66 4.18 -6.09
CA LYS A 465 29.72 5.19 -6.60
C LYS A 465 29.36 6.24 -5.55
N ASN A 466 29.17 5.85 -4.30
CA ASN A 466 28.97 6.81 -3.20
C ASN A 466 30.19 7.72 -3.02
N ARG A 467 31.42 7.16 -3.13
CA ARG A 467 32.65 7.95 -3.05
C ARG A 467 32.82 8.89 -4.24
N GLU A 468 32.52 8.44 -5.46
CA GLU A 468 32.53 9.27 -6.66
C GLU A 468 31.53 10.43 -6.56
N TRP A 469 30.32 10.17 -6.05
CA TRP A 469 29.30 11.19 -5.83
C TRP A 469 29.75 12.25 -4.82
N LEU A 470 30.27 11.83 -3.67
CA LEU A 470 30.81 12.74 -2.64
C LEU A 470 32.03 13.52 -3.14
N ALA A 471 32.92 12.86 -3.89
CA ALA A 471 34.08 13.51 -4.49
C ALA A 471 33.66 14.59 -5.50
N ASN A 472 32.65 14.32 -6.33
CA ASN A 472 32.13 15.30 -7.29
C ASN A 472 31.52 16.51 -6.58
N ILE A 473 30.72 16.31 -5.52
CA ILE A 473 30.19 17.42 -4.72
C ILE A 473 31.34 18.23 -4.10
N SER A 474 32.33 17.56 -3.52
CA SER A 474 33.48 18.24 -2.91
C SER A 474 34.29 19.03 -3.94
N GLN A 475 34.45 18.49 -5.16
CA GLN A 475 35.15 19.14 -6.24
C GLN A 475 34.39 20.37 -6.75
N GLN A 476 33.08 20.28 -6.97
CA GLN A 476 32.26 21.42 -7.39
C GLN A 476 32.27 22.54 -6.35
N LEU A 477 32.22 22.19 -5.06
CA LEU A 477 32.36 23.17 -3.97
C LEU A 477 33.76 23.81 -3.96
N HIS A 478 34.81 23.01 -4.16
CA HIS A 478 36.18 23.49 -4.18
C HIS A 478 36.46 24.40 -5.39
N GLU A 479 35.95 24.05 -6.57
CA GLU A 479 36.01 24.87 -7.79
C GLU A 479 35.28 26.21 -7.62
N LEU A 480 34.14 26.19 -6.92
CA LEU A 480 33.41 27.42 -6.58
C LEU A 480 34.21 28.28 -5.58
N GLU A 481 34.79 27.65 -4.56
CA GLU A 481 35.53 28.33 -3.50
C GLU A 481 36.85 28.95 -3.98
N GLN A 482 37.59 28.26 -4.86
CA GLN A 482 38.87 28.72 -5.41
C GLN A 482 38.74 29.64 -6.61
N SER A 483 37.52 29.86 -7.12
CA SER A 483 37.33 30.74 -8.28
C SER A 483 37.67 32.21 -7.93
N PRO A 484 38.47 32.91 -8.77
CA PRO A 484 38.80 34.32 -8.53
C PRO A 484 37.55 35.21 -8.53
N ASP A 485 36.51 34.81 -9.27
CA ASP A 485 35.22 35.50 -9.38
C ASP A 485 34.14 34.91 -8.42
N ARG A 486 34.55 34.29 -7.30
CA ARG A 486 33.63 33.64 -6.35
C ARG A 486 32.44 34.53 -5.97
N ALA A 487 32.70 35.80 -5.67
CA ALA A 487 31.65 36.74 -5.27
C ALA A 487 30.61 36.94 -6.38
N GLN A 488 31.06 37.04 -7.64
CA GLN A 488 30.18 37.22 -8.81
C GLN A 488 29.41 35.93 -9.15
N ARG A 489 30.04 34.75 -9.02
CA ARG A 489 29.37 33.45 -9.23
C ARG A 489 28.36 33.11 -8.14
N LEU A 490 28.65 33.51 -6.90
CA LEU A 490 27.67 33.43 -5.82
C LEU A 490 26.54 34.41 -6.12
N ALA A 491 26.83 35.67 -6.45
CA ALA A 491 25.81 36.67 -6.78
C ALA A 491 24.90 36.26 -7.96
N SER A 492 25.43 35.53 -8.95
CA SER A 492 24.64 35.00 -10.07
C SER A 492 23.77 33.79 -9.71
N GLY A 493 23.86 33.28 -8.48
CA GLY A 493 23.02 32.19 -7.96
C GLY A 493 23.53 30.77 -8.26
N GLN A 494 24.74 30.61 -8.81
CA GLN A 494 25.29 29.28 -9.13
C GLN A 494 25.44 28.39 -7.88
N GLY A 495 25.83 28.97 -6.74
CA GLY A 495 25.93 28.25 -5.47
C GLY A 495 24.56 27.78 -4.95
N LEU A 496 23.53 28.61 -5.13
CA LEU A 496 22.16 28.29 -4.75
C LEU A 496 21.61 27.14 -5.62
N GLU A 497 21.86 27.18 -6.94
CA GLU A 497 21.47 26.11 -7.86
C GLU A 497 22.18 24.79 -7.58
N LEU A 498 23.47 24.82 -7.24
CA LEU A 498 24.19 23.61 -6.86
C LEU A 498 23.53 22.95 -5.65
N LEU A 499 23.25 23.73 -4.59
CA LEU A 499 22.61 23.21 -3.38
C LEU A 499 21.18 22.72 -3.65
N ARG A 500 20.39 23.45 -4.44
CA ARG A 500 19.04 23.05 -4.86
C ARG A 500 19.06 21.72 -5.60
N ASN A 501 19.95 21.56 -6.58
CA ASN A 501 20.07 20.34 -7.38
C ASN A 501 20.46 19.13 -6.54
N GLN A 502 21.37 19.30 -5.56
CA GLN A 502 21.70 18.24 -4.61
C GLN A 502 20.51 17.89 -3.72
N LEU A 503 19.80 18.90 -3.18
CA LEU A 503 18.62 18.68 -2.35
C LEU A 503 17.51 17.94 -3.12
N ALA A 504 17.23 18.35 -4.36
CA ALA A 504 16.26 17.71 -5.24
C ALA A 504 16.64 16.25 -5.57
N THR A 505 17.95 15.98 -5.75
CA THR A 505 18.44 14.62 -6.00
C THR A 505 18.27 13.72 -4.77
N ILE A 506 18.60 14.23 -3.57
CA ILE A 506 18.43 13.49 -2.31
C ILE A 506 16.95 13.23 -2.02
N GLU A 507 16.08 14.24 -2.19
CA GLU A 507 14.63 14.12 -2.00
C GLU A 507 14.00 13.12 -2.98
N LYS A 508 14.48 13.10 -4.23
CA LYS A 508 14.09 12.08 -5.23
C LYS A 508 14.47 10.68 -4.77
N TYR A 509 15.63 10.50 -4.15
CA TYR A 509 16.07 9.20 -3.64
C TYR A 509 15.31 8.78 -2.37
N ARG A 510 14.88 9.73 -1.53
CA ARG A 510 13.97 9.46 -0.40
C ARG A 510 12.60 8.97 -0.85
N THR A 511 12.02 9.63 -1.86
CA THR A 511 10.65 9.35 -2.31
C THR A 511 10.53 8.14 -3.24
N LYS A 512 11.49 7.94 -4.16
CA LYS A 512 11.46 6.86 -5.16
C LYS A 512 12.38 5.68 -4.84
N GLY A 513 13.17 5.78 -3.78
CA GLY A 513 14.21 4.82 -3.43
C GLY A 513 15.57 5.16 -4.04
N VAL A 514 16.63 4.81 -3.31
CA VAL A 514 18.01 5.02 -3.73
C VAL A 514 18.34 4.09 -4.91
N PRO A 515 18.99 4.57 -6.00
CA PRO A 515 19.42 3.72 -7.10
C PRO A 515 20.26 2.54 -6.60
N LEU A 516 20.09 1.35 -7.21
CA LEU A 516 20.78 0.14 -6.74
C LEU A 516 22.31 0.32 -6.61
N GLN A 517 22.89 1.11 -7.52
CA GLN A 517 24.32 1.44 -7.56
C GLN A 517 24.81 2.33 -6.41
N LEU A 518 23.93 3.06 -5.72
CA LEU A 518 24.25 3.83 -4.52
C LEU A 518 23.67 3.17 -3.25
N SER A 519 22.74 2.23 -3.44
CA SER A 519 22.11 1.44 -2.38
C SER A 519 23.07 0.37 -1.82
N GLY A 520 22.73 -0.22 -0.66
CA GLY A 520 23.60 -1.16 0.06
C GLY A 520 23.90 -0.75 1.50
N GLY A 521 23.12 0.20 2.05
CA GLY A 521 23.34 0.75 3.40
C GLY A 521 24.55 1.69 3.50
N LEU A 522 25.22 1.98 2.38
CA LEU A 522 26.38 2.89 2.31
C LEU A 522 26.01 4.31 1.85
N TYR A 523 24.76 4.53 1.46
CA TYR A 523 24.26 5.84 1.06
C TYR A 523 24.18 6.77 2.27
N ARG A 524 24.86 7.92 2.21
CA ARG A 524 24.90 8.94 3.28
C ARG A 524 24.14 10.22 2.92
N GLY A 525 23.20 10.15 1.98
CA GLY A 525 22.45 11.36 1.59
C GLY A 525 21.54 11.90 2.69
N ASP A 526 21.01 11.03 3.56
CA ASP A 526 20.22 11.47 4.73
C ASP A 526 21.04 12.29 5.72
N ASP A 527 22.31 11.91 5.95
CA ASP A 527 23.22 12.63 6.85
C ASP A 527 23.55 14.02 6.29
N ILE A 528 23.70 14.12 4.97
CA ILE A 528 24.09 15.35 4.28
C ILE A 528 22.87 16.25 4.03
N TYR A 529 21.67 15.69 3.95
CA TYR A 529 20.43 16.40 3.65
C TYR A 529 20.24 17.63 4.53
N PHE A 530 20.31 17.47 5.86
CA PHE A 530 20.10 18.57 6.80
C PHE A 530 21.16 19.66 6.66
N ALA A 531 22.42 19.26 6.43
CA ALA A 531 23.52 20.21 6.20
C ALA A 531 23.31 20.99 4.89
N THR A 532 22.95 20.30 3.80
CA THR A 532 22.64 20.92 2.50
C THR A 532 21.41 21.81 2.56
N GLN A 533 20.35 21.39 3.25
CA GLN A 533 19.14 22.18 3.44
C GLN A 533 19.43 23.46 4.22
N THR A 534 20.19 23.37 5.32
CA THR A 534 20.57 24.54 6.13
C THR A 534 21.42 25.51 5.30
N ALA A 535 22.42 24.99 4.57
CA ALA A 535 23.25 25.80 3.69
C ALA A 535 22.43 26.46 2.57
N TYR A 536 21.48 25.73 1.97
CA TYR A 536 20.58 26.25 0.95
C TYR A 536 19.72 27.40 1.48
N LEU A 537 19.09 27.22 2.65
CA LEU A 537 18.25 28.26 3.26
C LEU A 537 19.06 29.51 3.62
N GLN A 538 20.28 29.33 4.13
CA GLN A 538 21.18 30.43 4.43
C GLN A 538 21.60 31.18 3.14
N GLN A 539 21.85 30.43 2.05
CA GLN A 539 22.20 31.03 0.77
C GLN A 539 21.02 31.75 0.13
N LEU A 540 19.82 31.17 0.17
CA LEU A 540 18.58 31.79 -0.31
C LEU A 540 18.31 33.10 0.43
N ARG A 541 18.50 33.10 1.75
CA ARG A 541 18.34 34.30 2.58
C ARG A 541 19.33 35.41 2.17
N THR A 542 20.62 35.10 2.09
CA THR A 542 21.66 36.11 1.85
C THR A 542 21.70 36.61 0.40
N GLN A 543 21.39 35.76 -0.57
CA GLN A 543 21.47 36.11 -2.00
C GLN A 543 20.16 36.65 -2.58
N ALA A 544 19.02 36.21 -2.07
CA ALA A 544 17.71 36.62 -2.58
C ALA A 544 16.99 37.49 -1.55
N LEU A 545 16.63 36.93 -0.41
CA LEU A 545 15.66 37.56 0.49
C LEU A 545 16.18 38.85 1.13
N GLU A 546 17.45 38.92 1.54
CA GLU A 546 18.05 40.12 2.15
C GLU A 546 18.13 41.28 1.15
N PRO A 547 18.70 41.10 -0.06
CA PRO A 547 18.65 42.11 -1.11
C PRO A 547 17.24 42.53 -1.52
N ILE A 548 16.30 41.57 -1.64
CA ILE A 548 14.89 41.87 -1.95
C ILE A 548 14.29 42.74 -0.86
N THR A 549 14.44 42.34 0.40
CA THR A 549 13.93 43.08 1.55
C THR A 549 14.49 44.50 1.59
N LEU A 550 15.79 44.67 1.31
CA LEU A 550 16.43 45.99 1.28
C LEU A 550 15.93 46.85 0.10
N LYS A 551 15.74 46.26 -1.09
CA LYS A 551 15.17 46.96 -2.24
C LYS A 551 13.73 47.39 -1.97
N LEU A 552 12.90 46.52 -1.40
CA LEU A 552 11.53 46.84 -1.00
C LEU A 552 11.52 47.99 0.02
N GLN A 553 12.42 47.97 1.01
CA GLN A 553 12.56 49.08 1.97
C GLN A 553 12.92 50.41 1.29
N LEU A 554 13.80 50.39 0.28
CA LEU A 554 14.14 51.59 -0.49
C LEU A 554 12.94 52.10 -1.29
N GLN A 555 12.21 51.22 -1.98
CA GLN A 555 10.99 51.56 -2.72
C GLN A 555 9.93 52.19 -1.79
N MET A 556 9.72 51.60 -0.61
CA MET A 556 8.81 52.12 0.40
C MET A 556 9.24 53.51 0.91
N ARG A 557 10.54 53.77 1.09
CA ARG A 557 11.05 55.09 1.49
C ARG A 557 10.88 56.14 0.39
N GLU A 558 11.20 55.79 -0.85
CA GLU A 558 11.00 56.66 -2.02
C GLU A 558 9.52 57.04 -2.16
N PHE A 559 8.63 56.07 -1.96
CA PHE A 559 7.19 56.31 -1.94
C PHE A 559 6.76 57.21 -0.78
N ASN A 560 7.28 56.99 0.44
CA ASN A 560 6.93 57.83 1.59
C ASN A 560 7.36 59.29 1.38
N GLU A 561 8.53 59.53 0.76
CA GLU A 561 8.96 60.88 0.38
C GLU A 561 8.06 61.50 -0.69
N PHE A 562 7.70 60.73 -1.73
CA PHE A 562 6.70 61.15 -2.72
C PHE A 562 5.35 61.52 -2.07
N ALA A 563 4.88 60.71 -1.11
CA ALA A 563 3.66 60.97 -0.36
C ALA A 563 3.72 62.29 0.41
N LYS A 564 4.84 62.56 1.10
CA LYS A 564 5.05 63.82 1.83
C LYS A 564 5.00 65.03 0.91
N THR A 565 5.49 64.93 -0.33
CA THR A 565 5.42 66.05 -1.29
C THR A 565 4.02 66.35 -1.81
N MET A 566 3.08 65.42 -1.67
CA MET A 566 1.68 65.55 -2.10
C MET A 566 0.74 65.98 -0.96
N ASP A 567 1.19 66.04 0.30
CA ASP A 567 0.38 66.40 1.46
C ASP A 567 0.13 67.93 1.53
N PRO A 568 -1.15 68.39 1.45
CA PRO A 568 -1.48 69.82 1.50
C PRO A 568 -1.21 70.51 2.85
N GLN A 569 -0.86 69.78 3.93
CA GLN A 569 -0.50 70.39 5.21
C GLN A 569 0.85 71.12 5.20
N TYR A 570 1.71 70.89 4.19
CA TYR A 570 2.92 71.67 3.93
C TYR A 570 2.68 72.80 2.91
N GLY A 571 1.62 73.58 3.15
CA GLY A 571 1.26 74.70 2.30
C GLY A 571 2.28 75.85 2.29
N PHE A 572 2.49 76.39 1.09
CA PHE A 572 2.63 77.83 0.81
C PHE A 572 3.68 78.64 1.58
N GLY A 573 4.86 78.80 0.97
CA GLY A 573 5.79 79.89 1.26
C GLY A 573 6.01 80.78 0.02
N ALA A 574 5.44 81.98 0.08
CA ALA A 574 5.81 83.26 -0.58
C ALA A 574 6.52 83.32 -1.97
N ALA A 575 5.92 84.16 -2.83
CA ALA A 575 6.33 84.75 -4.12
C ALA A 575 7.74 85.47 -4.12
N PRO A 576 8.33 85.99 -5.24
CA PRO A 576 7.66 86.61 -6.41
C PRO A 576 8.33 86.52 -7.81
N ALA A 577 7.68 87.21 -8.76
CA ALA A 577 8.00 87.39 -10.17
C ALA A 577 9.31 88.16 -10.46
N GLY A 578 9.87 87.93 -11.67
CA GLY A 578 10.60 88.96 -12.43
C GLY A 578 12.01 88.65 -12.94
N SER A 579 12.16 88.77 -14.26
CA SER A 579 13.34 89.19 -15.07
C SER A 579 14.58 88.28 -15.24
N ASP A 580 14.76 87.90 -16.51
CA ASP A 580 15.93 88.06 -17.38
C ASP A 580 17.36 87.61 -17.00
N SER A 581 17.89 86.85 -17.96
CA SER A 581 19.27 86.86 -18.48
C SER A 581 20.32 85.92 -17.88
N LYS A 582 20.66 84.94 -18.73
CA LYS A 582 22.00 84.49 -19.16
C LYS A 582 23.06 84.04 -18.13
N THR A 583 23.51 82.81 -18.44
CA THR A 583 24.87 82.24 -18.36
C THR A 583 25.39 81.71 -17.03
N GLY A 584 25.77 80.42 -17.04
CA GLY A 584 26.69 79.85 -16.06
C GLY A 584 26.57 78.34 -15.89
N LYS A 585 27.29 77.58 -16.70
CA LYS A 585 27.48 76.11 -16.65
C LYS A 585 27.73 75.57 -15.23
N ALA A 586 27.05 74.48 -14.86
CA ALA A 586 27.70 73.21 -14.49
C ALA A 586 26.67 72.13 -14.09
N ARG A 587 26.92 70.91 -14.57
CA ARG A 587 26.51 69.62 -13.97
C ARG A 587 25.07 69.15 -14.20
N ALA A 588 24.81 68.77 -15.45
CA ALA A 588 23.86 67.71 -15.78
C ALA A 588 24.57 66.70 -16.69
N GLN A 589 24.92 65.55 -16.12
CA GLN A 589 25.39 64.40 -16.89
C GLN A 589 24.64 63.18 -16.34
N GLY A 590 23.65 62.73 -17.10
CA GLY A 590 22.81 61.59 -16.71
C GLY A 590 21.37 61.68 -17.22
N ARG A 591 21.19 61.78 -18.55
CA ARG A 591 20.01 61.28 -19.30
C ARG A 591 20.06 61.80 -20.73
N LYS A 592 20.45 60.92 -21.66
CA LYS A 592 19.98 60.81 -23.06
C LYS A 592 20.92 59.88 -23.83
N LEU A 593 20.58 58.60 -23.88
CA LEU A 593 20.93 57.69 -24.96
C LEU A 593 19.84 56.60 -25.01
N LEU A 594 18.66 57.00 -25.45
CA LEU A 594 17.59 56.11 -25.92
C LEU A 594 17.10 56.72 -27.22
N ASP A 595 17.81 56.46 -28.30
CA ASP A 595 17.22 56.27 -29.62
C ASP A 595 18.27 55.72 -30.61
N ARG A 596 18.40 54.39 -30.69
CA ARG A 596 18.90 53.64 -31.86
C ARG A 596 18.86 52.15 -31.57
N GLY A 597 17.92 51.47 -32.20
CA GLY A 597 17.82 50.01 -32.11
C GLY A 597 16.64 49.39 -32.86
N ALA A 598 15.79 50.16 -33.54
CA ALA A 598 14.83 49.62 -34.50
C ALA A 598 15.50 49.49 -35.87
N ARG A 599 16.10 48.33 -36.15
CA ARG A 599 16.33 47.74 -37.49
C ARG A 599 17.20 46.48 -37.35
N ASN A 600 16.56 45.32 -37.45
CA ASN A 600 17.01 44.11 -38.16
C ASN A 600 16.22 42.90 -37.64
N VAL A 601 14.96 42.78 -38.06
CA VAL A 601 14.26 41.49 -38.11
C VAL A 601 14.06 41.18 -39.59
N ALA A 602 15.11 40.65 -40.21
CA ALA A 602 15.06 39.99 -41.50
C ALA A 602 16.30 39.11 -41.66
N ALA A 603 16.08 37.90 -42.17
CA ALA A 603 17.03 36.86 -42.56
C ALA A 603 17.52 35.91 -41.45
N GLY A 604 17.24 34.61 -41.64
CA GLY A 604 17.93 33.53 -40.94
C GLY A 604 17.12 32.26 -40.67
N ARG A 605 16.52 31.63 -41.69
CA ARG A 605 16.24 30.18 -41.62
C ARG A 605 17.57 29.42 -41.63
N PRO A 606 17.69 28.33 -40.86
CA PRO A 606 18.43 27.17 -41.36
C PRO A 606 17.51 25.95 -41.40
N THR A 607 17.33 25.45 -42.62
CA THR A 607 16.92 24.09 -42.89
C THR A 607 18.12 23.16 -42.71
N SER A 608 18.03 22.17 -41.83
CA SER A 608 18.74 20.91 -42.03
C SER A 608 17.92 19.74 -41.48
N LEU A 609 17.40 18.96 -42.42
CA LEU A 609 16.90 17.61 -42.20
C LEU A 609 18.09 16.66 -42.38
N SER A 610 18.50 15.97 -41.32
CA SER A 610 18.99 14.58 -41.36
C SER A 610 19.53 14.13 -40.01
N SER A 611 18.79 13.26 -39.33
CA SER A 611 19.32 12.06 -38.67
C SER A 611 18.15 11.29 -38.05
N ILE A 612 18.12 9.99 -38.36
CA ILE A 612 17.13 9.03 -37.86
C ILE A 612 17.42 8.76 -36.36
N PRO A 613 16.40 8.62 -35.48
CA PRO A 613 16.62 8.48 -34.04
C PRO A 613 17.17 7.11 -33.65
N ARG A 614 18.10 7.08 -32.70
CA ARG A 614 18.51 5.86 -31.96
C ARG A 614 18.45 6.12 -30.45
N SER A 615 17.27 6.38 -29.89
CA SER A 615 16.99 6.27 -28.44
C SER A 615 15.59 6.83 -28.12
N THR A 616 14.87 6.17 -27.22
CA THR A 616 13.58 6.62 -26.68
C THR A 616 13.69 7.76 -25.67
N GLY A 617 14.90 8.17 -25.26
CA GLY A 617 15.13 9.23 -24.27
C GLY A 617 15.08 10.67 -24.79
N ASP A 618 15.32 10.90 -26.09
CA ASP A 618 15.42 12.25 -26.66
C ASP A 618 14.05 12.88 -27.00
N VAL A 619 13.01 12.06 -27.15
CA VAL A 619 11.65 12.52 -27.46
C VAL A 619 11.01 13.18 -26.23
N THR A 620 11.27 12.64 -25.04
CA THR A 620 10.75 13.19 -23.77
C THR A 620 11.38 14.52 -23.41
N ASN A 621 12.69 14.70 -23.62
CA ASN A 621 13.37 15.95 -23.29
C ASN A 621 12.96 17.12 -24.22
N ARG A 622 12.68 16.84 -25.50
CA ARG A 622 12.20 17.86 -26.45
C ARG A 622 10.75 18.27 -26.20
N LEU A 623 9.88 17.35 -25.78
CA LEU A 623 8.50 17.66 -25.38
C LEU A 623 8.46 18.52 -24.11
N THR A 624 9.30 18.22 -23.12
CA THR A 624 9.42 19.07 -21.91
C THR A 624 10.04 20.43 -22.19
N GLY A 625 11.01 20.52 -23.12
CA GLY A 625 11.62 21.79 -23.50
C GLY A 625 10.67 22.71 -24.27
N ALA A 626 9.86 22.16 -25.17
CA ALA A 626 8.85 22.92 -25.91
C ALA A 626 7.70 23.40 -25.00
N ALA A 627 7.26 22.57 -24.06
CA ALA A 627 6.24 22.95 -23.07
C ALA A 627 6.75 23.96 -22.04
N ARG A 628 8.04 23.89 -21.65
CA ARG A 628 8.68 24.92 -20.81
C ARG A 628 8.79 26.24 -21.54
N ASN A 629 9.16 26.25 -22.82
CA ASN A 629 9.29 27.48 -23.60
C ASN A 629 7.95 28.18 -23.86
N THR A 630 6.85 27.43 -24.04
CA THR A 630 5.52 28.04 -24.18
C THR A 630 4.96 28.52 -22.85
N ALA A 631 5.24 27.81 -21.75
CA ALA A 631 4.90 28.26 -20.40
C ALA A 631 5.72 29.49 -19.97
N SER A 632 7.00 29.55 -20.32
CA SER A 632 7.85 30.72 -20.07
C SER A 632 7.48 31.89 -20.97
N GLN A 633 7.04 31.67 -22.22
CA GLN A 633 6.50 32.72 -23.09
C GLN A 633 5.19 33.30 -22.57
N THR A 634 4.20 32.46 -22.24
CA THR A 634 2.92 32.93 -21.67
C THR A 634 3.10 33.59 -20.30
N ARG A 635 4.06 33.13 -19.50
CA ARG A 635 4.40 33.75 -18.21
C ARG A 635 5.21 35.03 -18.36
N SER A 636 6.12 35.12 -19.32
CA SER A 636 6.85 36.37 -19.62
C SER A 636 5.93 37.40 -20.27
N GLU A 637 4.91 36.98 -21.03
CA GLU A 637 3.80 37.83 -21.48
C GLU A 637 2.94 38.31 -20.29
N ALA A 638 2.68 37.45 -19.29
CA ALA A 638 1.98 37.86 -18.06
C ALA A 638 2.82 38.79 -17.17
N ILE A 639 4.14 38.58 -17.08
CA ILE A 639 5.08 39.45 -16.37
C ILE A 639 5.29 40.77 -17.15
N ALA A 640 5.26 40.74 -18.48
CA ALA A 640 5.27 41.92 -19.33
C ALA A 640 3.96 42.70 -19.24
N ALA A 641 2.82 42.03 -19.06
CA ALA A 641 1.53 42.64 -18.75
C ALA A 641 1.53 43.34 -17.37
N LEU A 642 2.29 42.81 -16.40
CA LEU A 642 2.54 43.48 -15.11
C LEU A 642 3.55 44.66 -15.23
N ARG A 643 4.36 44.72 -16.29
CA ARG A 643 5.36 45.79 -16.54
C ARG A 643 4.86 46.93 -17.45
N ASN A 644 3.75 46.75 -18.17
CA ASN A 644 3.22 47.78 -19.09
C ASN A 644 2.20 48.69 -18.39
N PRO A 645 2.27 50.02 -18.58
CA PRO A 645 1.32 50.95 -17.98
C PRO A 645 -0.05 50.80 -18.62
N ALA A 646 -1.07 50.67 -17.77
CA ALA A 646 -2.44 50.37 -18.15
C ALA A 646 -3.21 51.68 -18.44
N THR A 647 -3.93 51.70 -19.56
CA THR A 647 -4.73 52.85 -20.00
C THR A 647 -5.96 53.07 -19.10
N ALA A 648 -6.57 54.26 -19.16
CA ALA A 648 -7.69 54.65 -18.28
C ALA A 648 -8.91 53.68 -18.23
N ASN A 649 -9.08 52.77 -19.19
CA ASN A 649 -10.11 51.72 -19.16
C ASN A 649 -9.70 50.50 -18.31
N ASP A 650 -8.40 50.31 -18.07
CA ASP A 650 -7.85 49.19 -17.31
C ASP A 650 -7.92 49.44 -15.79
N ALA A 651 -8.12 50.68 -15.34
CA ALA A 651 -8.21 51.01 -13.92
C ALA A 651 -9.39 50.30 -13.21
N ALA A 652 -10.50 50.05 -13.91
CA ALA A 652 -11.65 49.32 -13.40
C ALA A 652 -11.40 47.79 -13.33
N GLU A 653 -10.63 47.24 -14.28
CA GLU A 653 -10.25 45.82 -14.32
C GLU A 653 -9.09 45.50 -13.35
N LEU A 654 -8.15 46.45 -13.18
CA LEU A 654 -7.14 46.42 -12.12
C LEU A 654 -7.78 46.51 -10.73
N SER A 655 -8.84 47.30 -10.55
CA SER A 655 -9.58 47.34 -9.28
C SER A 655 -10.21 45.98 -8.94
N ALA A 656 -10.62 45.19 -9.95
CA ALA A 656 -11.16 43.83 -9.76
C ALA A 656 -10.08 42.77 -9.49
N THR A 657 -8.87 42.92 -10.07
CA THR A 657 -7.77 41.95 -9.91
C THR A 657 -6.84 42.24 -8.73
N THR A 658 -6.84 43.48 -8.22
CA THR A 658 -6.07 43.90 -7.03
C THR A 658 -6.86 43.92 -5.73
N GLY A 659 -8.08 43.35 -5.72
CA GLY A 659 -8.89 43.24 -4.50
C GLY A 659 -9.58 44.54 -4.05
N GLY A 660 -9.87 45.46 -4.97
CA GLY A 660 -10.67 46.66 -4.68
C GLY A 660 -9.87 47.93 -4.42
N LEU A 661 -8.68 48.09 -5.01
CA LEU A 661 -7.94 49.36 -4.96
C LEU A 661 -8.66 50.41 -5.83
N SER A 662 -9.39 51.33 -5.22
CA SER A 662 -9.97 52.51 -5.90
C SER A 662 -9.26 53.78 -5.44
N LEU A 663 -8.60 54.48 -6.36
CA LEU A 663 -7.96 55.78 -6.11
C LEU A 663 -9.02 56.89 -6.01
N SER A 664 -8.76 57.94 -5.21
CA SER A 664 -9.80 58.95 -4.95
C SER A 664 -10.17 59.75 -6.18
N GLU A 665 -11.47 60.01 -6.38
CA GLU A 665 -11.95 60.76 -7.55
C GLU A 665 -11.31 62.16 -7.62
N GLU A 666 -10.98 62.75 -6.46
CA GLU A 666 -10.22 64.01 -6.35
C GLU A 666 -8.72 63.85 -6.70
N MET A 667 -8.10 62.70 -6.41
CA MET A 667 -6.69 62.43 -6.75
C MET A 667 -6.51 61.82 -8.15
N LEU A 668 -7.51 61.11 -8.69
CA LEU A 668 -7.55 60.62 -10.09
C LEU A 668 -7.55 61.78 -11.09
N GLY A 669 -8.06 62.96 -10.69
CA GLY A 669 -7.92 64.19 -11.47
C GLY A 669 -6.56 64.90 -11.32
N ARG A 670 -5.72 64.51 -10.34
CA ARG A 670 -4.43 65.15 -10.02
C ARG A 670 -3.21 64.26 -10.29
N LEU A 671 -3.38 62.95 -10.38
CA LEU A 671 -2.32 61.96 -10.57
C LEU A 671 -2.18 61.59 -12.04
N ASP A 672 -0.94 61.55 -12.53
CA ASP A 672 -0.61 61.00 -13.85
C ASP A 672 -0.62 59.46 -13.82
N GLU A 673 -0.78 58.81 -14.97
CA GLU A 673 -0.86 57.35 -15.14
C GLU A 673 0.36 56.63 -14.51
N ARG A 674 1.54 57.26 -14.58
CA ARG A 674 2.77 56.77 -13.95
C ARG A 674 2.76 56.85 -12.42
N GLN A 675 2.07 57.84 -11.85
CA GLN A 675 1.97 58.01 -10.39
C GLN A 675 0.96 57.01 -9.81
N VAL A 676 -0.08 56.66 -10.57
CA VAL A 676 -1.01 55.58 -10.23
C VAL A 676 -0.27 54.24 -10.18
N ALA A 677 0.56 53.94 -11.19
CA ALA A 677 1.38 52.74 -11.21
C ALA A 677 2.32 52.66 -9.99
N SER A 678 2.99 53.76 -9.62
CA SER A 678 3.89 53.77 -8.46
C SER A 678 3.19 53.51 -7.12
N ILE A 679 1.91 53.92 -6.98
CA ILE A 679 1.11 53.63 -5.77
C ILE A 679 0.83 52.12 -5.68
N ILE A 680 0.44 51.50 -6.79
CA ILE A 680 0.14 50.05 -6.86
C ILE A 680 1.42 49.23 -6.59
N GLU A 681 2.54 49.62 -7.19
CA GLU A 681 3.85 48.99 -6.94
C GLU A 681 4.24 49.10 -5.46
N SER A 682 4.01 50.25 -4.82
CA SER A 682 4.34 50.48 -3.41
C SER A 682 3.46 49.67 -2.46
N TYR A 683 2.19 49.47 -2.81
CA TYR A 683 1.28 48.57 -2.08
C TYR A 683 1.76 47.12 -2.18
N ASN A 684 2.04 46.64 -3.40
CA ASN A 684 2.56 45.29 -3.62
C ASN A 684 3.92 45.08 -2.93
N ALA A 685 4.76 46.11 -2.90
CA ALA A 685 6.04 46.09 -2.19
C ALA A 685 5.86 45.95 -0.68
N LEU A 686 4.94 46.73 -0.07
CA LEU A 686 4.60 46.60 1.35
C LEU A 686 4.02 45.20 1.64
N LYS A 687 3.11 44.71 0.79
CA LYS A 687 2.51 43.37 0.94
C LYS A 687 3.57 42.27 0.92
N LEU A 688 4.45 42.28 -0.08
CA LEU A 688 5.55 41.30 -0.17
C LEU A 688 6.50 41.44 1.03
N TYR A 689 6.83 42.66 1.46
CA TYR A 689 7.68 42.92 2.63
C TYR A 689 7.08 42.34 3.92
N LEU A 690 5.78 42.49 4.13
CA LEU A 690 5.10 41.91 5.30
C LEU A 690 5.12 40.38 5.28
N ILE A 691 4.93 39.75 4.11
CA ILE A 691 5.00 38.29 3.98
C ILE A 691 6.43 37.79 4.22
N LEU A 692 7.45 38.47 3.71
CA LEU A 692 8.85 38.08 3.90
C LEU A 692 9.31 38.25 5.36
N THR A 693 8.80 39.25 6.07
CA THR A 693 9.14 39.51 7.48
C THR A 693 8.30 38.69 8.46
N GLN A 694 7.10 38.28 8.07
CA GLN A 694 6.21 37.42 8.85
C GLN A 694 5.55 36.33 7.99
N PRO A 695 6.33 35.32 7.57
CA PRO A 695 5.86 34.30 6.64
C PRO A 695 4.73 33.42 7.21
N THR A 696 4.59 33.33 8.54
CA THR A 696 3.58 32.48 9.19
C THR A 696 2.21 33.13 9.34
N THR A 697 2.09 34.46 9.26
CA THR A 697 0.82 35.14 9.60
C THR A 697 -0.14 35.24 8.43
N HIS A 698 0.35 35.62 7.25
CA HIS A 698 -0.45 35.75 6.02
C HIS A 698 0.26 35.08 4.82
N PRO A 699 0.30 33.74 4.75
CA PRO A 699 1.00 33.01 3.68
C PRO A 699 0.20 33.02 2.37
N GLU A 700 0.14 34.16 1.69
CA GLU A 700 -0.51 34.29 0.37
C GLU A 700 0.38 33.72 -0.75
N THR A 701 0.39 32.39 -0.88
CA THR A 701 1.27 31.67 -1.80
C THR A 701 1.11 32.06 -3.27
N GLU A 702 -0.12 32.40 -3.69
CA GLU A 702 -0.42 32.79 -5.08
C GLU A 702 0.19 34.15 -5.42
N PHE A 703 0.02 35.14 -4.53
CA PHE A 703 0.64 36.44 -4.67
C PHE A 703 2.17 36.34 -4.65
N VAL A 704 2.75 35.60 -3.70
CA VAL A 704 4.22 35.44 -3.61
C VAL A 704 4.79 34.75 -4.85
N ASN A 705 4.11 33.75 -5.41
CA ASN A 705 4.56 33.07 -6.64
C ASN A 705 4.61 34.00 -7.87
N ALA A 706 3.83 35.07 -7.87
CA ALA A 706 3.85 36.10 -8.92
C ALA A 706 4.83 37.24 -8.59
N ALA A 707 4.83 37.74 -7.34
CA ALA A 707 5.57 38.94 -6.93
C ALA A 707 7.05 38.67 -6.65
N LEU A 708 7.40 37.52 -6.07
CA LEU A 708 8.79 37.21 -5.67
C LEU A 708 9.75 37.11 -6.86
N PRO A 709 9.42 36.43 -7.99
CA PRO A 709 10.31 36.40 -9.16
C PRO A 709 10.57 37.79 -9.72
N VAL A 710 9.53 38.65 -9.76
CA VAL A 710 9.63 40.02 -10.25
C VAL A 710 10.57 40.82 -9.35
N ALA A 711 10.35 40.80 -8.03
CA ALA A 711 11.19 41.51 -7.07
C ALA A 711 12.65 41.03 -7.07
N TRP A 712 12.88 39.74 -7.34
CA TRP A 712 14.22 39.17 -7.43
C TRP A 712 14.93 39.58 -8.73
N ALA A 713 14.25 39.48 -9.88
CA ALA A 713 14.81 39.89 -11.18
C ALA A 713 15.22 41.37 -11.18
N ASP A 714 14.46 42.17 -10.45
CA ASP A 714 14.65 43.60 -10.26
C ASP A 714 15.94 43.99 -9.51
N ILE A 715 16.60 43.03 -8.84
CA ILE A 715 17.89 43.24 -8.15
C ILE A 715 19.06 42.91 -9.07
N SER A 716 18.81 42.19 -10.16
CA SER A 716 19.80 41.88 -11.18
C SER A 716 20.39 43.19 -11.72
N SER A 717 21.72 43.30 -11.72
CA SER A 717 22.44 44.48 -12.20
C SER A 717 23.38 44.09 -13.35
N GLU A 718 23.75 45.03 -14.22
CA GLU A 718 24.72 44.77 -15.29
C GLU A 718 26.06 44.22 -14.76
N ALA A 719 26.43 44.54 -13.51
CA ALA A 719 27.64 44.05 -12.86
C ALA A 719 27.52 42.61 -12.33
N ASN A 720 26.32 42.21 -11.88
CA ASN A 720 26.02 40.89 -11.33
C ASN A 720 24.70 40.37 -11.93
N PRO A 721 24.73 39.81 -13.16
CA PRO A 721 23.53 39.28 -13.78
C PRO A 721 23.09 38.00 -13.06
N ILE A 722 21.87 38.01 -12.54
CA ILE A 722 21.16 36.82 -12.06
C ILE A 722 20.46 36.21 -13.27
N SER A 723 20.64 34.91 -13.51
CA SER A 723 19.98 34.22 -14.60
C SER A 723 18.49 34.00 -14.26
N ASP A 724 17.61 34.22 -15.24
CA ASP A 724 16.17 33.97 -15.10
C ASP A 724 15.88 32.53 -14.66
N ASP A 725 16.66 31.56 -15.12
CA ASP A 725 16.55 30.16 -14.74
C ASP A 725 16.64 29.99 -13.21
N VAL A 726 17.61 30.64 -12.55
CA VAL A 726 17.80 30.57 -11.09
C VAL A 726 16.57 31.09 -10.35
N ILE A 727 15.98 32.18 -10.83
CA ILE A 727 14.82 32.80 -10.20
C ILE A 727 13.59 31.90 -10.35
N GLU A 728 13.34 31.39 -11.55
CA GLU A 728 12.24 30.48 -11.83
C GLU A 728 12.34 29.17 -11.04
N ASP A 729 13.56 28.71 -10.83
CA ASP A 729 13.86 27.44 -10.20
C ASP A 729 13.81 27.46 -8.66
N ASN A 730 14.10 28.61 -8.04
CA ASN A 730 14.15 28.78 -6.59
C ASN A 730 12.91 29.47 -6.00
N SER A 731 12.22 30.33 -6.76
CA SER A 731 11.01 31.00 -6.25
C SER A 731 9.90 30.02 -5.81
N PRO A 732 9.59 28.93 -6.55
CA PRO A 732 8.62 27.93 -6.12
C PRO A 732 9.04 27.20 -4.85
N VAL A 733 10.34 27.03 -4.61
CA VAL A 733 10.86 26.40 -3.38
C VAL A 733 10.53 27.27 -2.17
N TYR A 734 10.68 28.59 -2.28
CA TYR A 734 10.26 29.51 -1.21
C TYR A 734 8.75 29.47 -0.97
N VAL A 735 7.93 29.42 -2.02
CA VAL A 735 6.46 29.28 -1.91
C VAL A 735 6.09 27.97 -1.20
N GLN A 736 6.82 26.89 -1.47
CA GLN A 736 6.62 25.61 -0.80
C GLN A 736 7.01 25.67 0.69
N LEU A 737 8.12 26.33 1.03
CA LEU A 737 8.52 26.58 2.42
C LEU A 737 7.49 27.43 3.16
N LEU A 738 6.92 28.44 2.48
CA LEU A 738 5.87 29.31 3.01
C LEU A 738 4.60 28.49 3.34
N LYS A 739 4.19 27.60 2.42
CA LYS A 739 3.06 26.70 2.63
C LYS A 739 3.26 25.73 3.80
N ASN A 740 4.50 25.29 4.02
CA ASN A 740 4.86 24.37 5.10
C ASN A 740 5.07 25.08 6.45
N GLY A 741 5.15 26.41 6.48
CA GLY A 741 5.45 27.20 7.69
C GLY A 741 6.94 27.25 8.04
N ASP A 742 7.83 26.77 7.17
CA ASP A 742 9.28 26.70 7.38
C ASP A 742 10.04 27.85 6.69
N ALA A 743 9.33 28.82 6.12
CA ALA A 743 9.95 29.93 5.42
C ALA A 743 10.76 30.83 6.39
N PRO A 744 12.01 31.21 6.02
CA PRO A 744 12.83 32.07 6.85
C PRO A 744 12.24 33.47 6.95
N ALA A 745 12.10 33.98 8.17
CA ALA A 745 11.63 35.34 8.44
C ALA A 745 12.75 36.37 8.31
N MET A 746 12.44 37.50 7.68
CA MET A 746 13.35 38.63 7.47
C MET A 746 13.24 39.69 8.57
N PRO A 747 14.30 40.49 8.83
CA PRO A 747 14.24 41.58 9.79
C PRO A 747 13.15 42.61 9.46
N ARG A 748 12.26 42.84 10.42
CA ARG A 748 11.11 43.76 10.29
C ARG A 748 11.46 45.15 10.82
N ASN A 749 11.11 46.19 10.05
CA ASN A 749 11.19 47.59 10.47
C ASN A 749 9.78 48.15 10.67
N GLU A 750 9.33 48.21 11.92
CA GLU A 750 7.98 48.68 12.27
C GLU A 750 7.74 50.14 11.89
N GLN A 751 8.73 51.02 12.09
CA GLN A 751 8.60 52.43 11.76
C GLN A 751 8.33 52.64 10.27
N LEU A 752 9.07 51.95 9.41
CA LEU A 752 8.88 52.05 7.97
C LEU A 752 7.51 51.49 7.53
N ILE A 753 7.07 50.38 8.13
CA ILE A 753 5.74 49.81 7.86
C ILE A 753 4.66 50.83 8.22
N ASP A 754 4.71 51.41 9.41
CA ASP A 754 3.69 52.36 9.88
C ASP A 754 3.68 53.64 9.03
N GLU A 755 4.85 54.17 8.67
CA GLU A 755 4.96 55.31 7.76
C GLU A 755 4.37 54.99 6.38
N THR A 756 4.72 53.84 5.78
CA THR A 756 4.22 53.47 4.45
C THR A 756 2.74 53.15 4.46
N ARG A 757 2.21 52.51 5.51
CA ARG A 757 0.75 52.35 5.69
C ARG A 757 0.05 53.70 5.75
N LYS A 758 0.61 54.65 6.49
CA LYS A 758 0.06 56.01 6.59
C LYS A 758 0.09 56.73 5.24
N SER A 759 1.20 56.64 4.50
CA SER A 759 1.35 57.22 3.16
C SER A 759 0.43 56.58 2.12
N LEU A 760 0.23 55.25 2.14
CA LEU A 760 -0.70 54.56 1.24
C LEU A 760 -2.16 54.95 1.54
N LYS A 761 -2.52 55.02 2.82
CA LYS A 761 -3.85 55.47 3.28
C LYS A 761 -4.21 56.89 2.82
N PHE A 762 -3.22 57.74 2.52
CA PHE A 762 -3.44 59.09 2.01
C PHE A 762 -3.89 59.12 0.54
N PHE A 763 -3.37 58.24 -0.31
CA PHE A 763 -3.66 58.22 -1.76
C PHE A 763 -4.85 57.36 -2.16
N MET A 764 -5.11 56.33 -1.37
CA MET A 764 -6.27 55.47 -1.57
C MET A 764 -7.53 56.29 -1.26
N ILE A 765 -8.66 56.05 -1.97
CA ILE A 765 -9.96 56.42 -1.39
C ILE A 765 -9.92 55.87 0.02
N SER A 766 -10.52 56.57 0.97
CA SER A 766 -11.13 55.86 2.07
C SER A 766 -12.10 54.83 1.47
N SER A 767 -11.61 53.71 0.92
CA SER A 767 -12.30 52.43 0.87
C SER A 767 -12.33 51.95 2.32
N SER A 768 -12.88 52.82 3.18
CA SER A 768 -13.55 52.43 4.39
C SER A 768 -14.38 51.23 3.97
N LEU A 769 -14.29 50.16 4.75
CA LEU A 769 -15.07 48.95 4.55
C LEU A 769 -16.54 49.30 4.24
N VAL A 770 -17.03 50.44 4.74
CA VAL A 770 -18.29 51.09 4.40
C VAL A 770 -18.53 51.23 2.90
N ASP A 771 -17.61 51.80 2.13
CA ASP A 771 -17.81 52.16 0.74
C ASP A 771 -17.90 50.94 -0.17
N ARG A 772 -17.02 49.95 0.05
CA ARG A 772 -17.03 48.69 -0.70
C ARG A 772 -18.31 47.90 -0.45
N GLU A 773 -18.67 47.74 0.82
CA GLU A 773 -19.86 46.98 1.19
C GLU A 773 -21.14 47.74 0.82
N TYR A 774 -21.14 49.08 0.88
CA TYR A 774 -22.25 49.91 0.42
C TYR A 774 -22.51 49.74 -1.08
N LEU A 775 -21.46 49.81 -1.92
CA LEU A 775 -21.58 49.60 -3.36
C LEU A 775 -22.01 48.16 -3.70
N ARG A 776 -21.46 47.17 -2.99
CA ARG A 776 -21.86 45.77 -3.14
C ARG A 776 -23.36 45.60 -2.86
N LEU A 777 -23.85 46.10 -1.73
CA LEU A 777 -25.26 46.01 -1.35
C LEU A 777 -26.15 46.73 -2.37
N GLN A 778 -25.72 47.88 -2.90
CA GLN A 778 -26.45 48.59 -3.94
C GLN A 778 -26.59 47.76 -5.22
N LEU A 779 -25.49 47.14 -5.68
CA LEU A 779 -25.50 46.28 -6.87
C LEU A 779 -26.32 45.01 -6.65
N GLU A 780 -26.21 44.38 -5.49
CA GLU A 780 -26.95 43.16 -5.18
C GLU A 780 -28.45 43.41 -5.00
N SER A 781 -28.83 44.52 -4.34
CA SER A 781 -30.23 44.95 -4.23
C SER A 781 -30.84 45.21 -5.61
N SER A 782 -30.13 45.90 -6.51
CA SER A 782 -30.63 46.19 -7.86
C SER A 782 -30.83 44.94 -8.74
N ARG A 783 -30.17 43.83 -8.43
CA ARG A 783 -30.40 42.52 -9.08
C ARG A 783 -31.63 41.79 -8.52
N GLN A 784 -31.92 41.97 -7.23
CA GLN A 784 -32.97 41.23 -6.54
C GLN A 784 -34.32 41.95 -6.55
N PHE A 785 -34.33 43.28 -6.50
CA PHE A 785 -35.54 44.09 -6.37
C PHE A 785 -35.58 45.19 -7.44
N PRO A 786 -36.70 45.35 -8.17
CA PRO A 786 -36.84 46.39 -9.19
C PRO A 786 -36.96 47.78 -8.57
N ALA A 787 -36.48 48.80 -9.27
CA ALA A 787 -36.67 50.20 -8.87
C ALA A 787 -38.16 50.57 -8.89
N ILE A 788 -38.61 51.34 -7.88
CA ILE A 788 -39.99 51.79 -7.72
C ILE A 788 -40.16 53.12 -8.44
N GLY A 789 -41.05 53.16 -9.43
CA GLY A 789 -41.37 54.37 -10.18
C GLY A 789 -42.71 55.00 -9.78
N LEU A 790 -43.07 56.09 -10.45
CA LEU A 790 -44.38 56.74 -10.27
C LEU A 790 -45.56 55.79 -10.51
N ASN A 791 -45.36 54.80 -11.38
CA ASN A 791 -46.36 53.78 -11.67
C ASN A 791 -46.70 52.96 -10.43
N ASP A 792 -45.71 52.59 -9.64
CA ASP A 792 -45.91 51.71 -8.49
C ASP A 792 -46.47 52.47 -7.28
N LEU A 793 -46.17 53.77 -7.18
CA LEU A 793 -46.64 54.63 -6.09
C LEU A 793 -48.09 55.10 -6.26
N VAL A 794 -48.59 55.21 -7.50
CA VAL A 794 -49.93 55.73 -7.80
C VAL A 794 -50.67 54.80 -8.78
N PRO A 795 -51.78 54.17 -8.37
CA PRO A 795 -52.58 53.30 -9.24
C PRO A 795 -53.44 54.10 -10.24
N MET A 796 -53.96 53.38 -11.24
CA MET A 796 -54.96 53.90 -12.16
C MET A 796 -56.30 54.14 -11.44
N PRO A 797 -57.09 55.18 -11.80
CA PRO A 797 -56.91 56.09 -12.94
C PRO A 797 -56.01 57.32 -12.67
N GLY A 798 -55.64 57.57 -11.42
CA GLY A 798 -54.93 58.80 -11.01
C GLY A 798 -53.56 58.99 -11.64
N ARG A 799 -52.86 57.90 -11.97
CA ARG A 799 -51.55 57.89 -12.65
C ARG A 799 -51.52 58.70 -13.95
N GLN A 800 -52.60 58.71 -14.73
CA GLN A 800 -52.64 59.42 -16.01
C GLN A 800 -52.45 60.94 -15.86
N LEU A 801 -52.71 61.48 -14.67
CA LEU A 801 -52.63 62.91 -14.36
C LEU A 801 -51.25 63.38 -13.95
N LEU A 802 -50.38 62.45 -13.57
CA LEU A 802 -49.01 62.72 -13.15
C LEU A 802 -48.03 62.32 -14.26
N TYR A 803 -46.89 62.99 -14.32
CA TYR A 803 -45.75 62.59 -15.12
C TYR A 803 -44.47 62.68 -14.28
N GLY A 804 -43.53 61.78 -14.55
CA GLY A 804 -42.22 61.72 -13.88
C GLY A 804 -41.41 60.59 -14.53
N SER A 805 -40.10 60.80 -14.67
CA SER A 805 -39.19 59.84 -15.31
C SER A 805 -38.24 59.17 -14.33
N GLU A 806 -38.06 59.76 -13.15
CA GLU A 806 -37.16 59.21 -12.14
C GLU A 806 -37.79 57.99 -11.46
N ALA A 807 -36.93 57.06 -11.04
CA ALA A 807 -37.30 55.88 -10.28
C ALA A 807 -36.39 55.77 -9.05
N VAL A 808 -36.95 55.32 -7.94
CA VAL A 808 -36.23 55.10 -6.69
C VAL A 808 -35.68 53.68 -6.70
N PRO A 809 -34.34 53.46 -6.68
CA PRO A 809 -33.78 52.13 -6.53
C PRO A 809 -34.32 51.43 -5.28
N ALA A 810 -34.61 50.14 -5.38
CA ALA A 810 -35.26 49.38 -4.31
C ALA A 810 -34.55 49.47 -2.96
N ILE A 811 -33.22 49.56 -2.96
CA ILE A 811 -32.40 49.71 -1.74
C ILE A 811 -32.79 50.94 -0.90
N PHE A 812 -33.32 51.99 -1.53
CA PHE A 812 -33.77 53.22 -0.88
C PHE A 812 -35.27 53.25 -0.65
N THR A 813 -35.90 52.10 -0.44
CA THR A 813 -37.32 51.99 -0.10
C THR A 813 -37.44 51.37 1.29
N ARG A 814 -38.58 51.56 1.96
CA ARG A 814 -38.81 50.94 3.28
C ARG A 814 -38.75 49.42 3.19
N GLN A 815 -39.31 48.84 2.13
CA GLN A 815 -39.24 47.42 1.88
C GLN A 815 -37.78 46.96 1.68
N GLY A 816 -36.99 47.66 0.85
CA GLY A 816 -35.59 47.33 0.64
C GLY A 816 -34.75 47.48 1.91
N TRP A 817 -35.07 48.44 2.77
CA TRP A 817 -34.48 48.54 4.10
C TRP A 817 -34.83 47.32 4.97
N GLU A 818 -36.11 46.97 5.11
CA GLU A 818 -36.59 45.91 6.00
C GLU A 818 -36.21 44.50 5.53
N GLU A 819 -36.32 44.21 4.23
CA GLU A 819 -36.15 42.87 3.65
C GLU A 819 -34.70 42.58 3.22
N PHE A 820 -33.89 43.59 2.90
CA PHE A 820 -32.55 43.39 2.33
C PHE A 820 -31.42 44.07 3.12
N VAL A 821 -31.43 45.40 3.23
CA VAL A 821 -30.30 46.14 3.84
C VAL A 821 -30.13 45.79 5.31
N LYS A 822 -31.22 45.77 6.07
CA LYS A 822 -31.23 45.45 7.51
C LYS A 822 -30.69 44.04 7.81
N PRO A 823 -31.15 42.95 7.18
CA PRO A 823 -30.60 41.61 7.44
C PRO A 823 -29.15 41.42 6.98
N GLU A 824 -28.76 41.95 5.81
CA GLU A 824 -27.37 41.85 5.35
C GLU A 824 -26.40 42.68 6.22
N LEU A 825 -26.82 43.86 6.70
CA LEU A 825 -26.03 44.64 7.65
C LEU A 825 -25.85 43.90 8.98
N ILE A 826 -26.89 43.21 9.50
CA ILE A 826 -26.77 42.36 10.70
C ILE A 826 -25.73 41.27 10.45
N LYS A 827 -25.85 40.53 9.34
CA LYS A 827 -24.95 39.43 8.99
C LYS A 827 -23.49 39.88 8.89
N LEU A 828 -23.27 41.03 8.27
CA LEU A 828 -21.94 41.63 8.11
C LEU A 828 -21.31 42.03 9.45
N VAL A 829 -22.09 42.67 10.34
CA VAL A 829 -21.62 43.05 11.68
C VAL A 829 -21.45 41.84 12.62
N SER A 830 -22.28 40.81 12.45
CA SER A 830 -22.24 39.55 13.22
C SER A 830 -21.04 38.66 12.85
N GLY A 831 -20.54 38.79 11.61
CA GLY A 831 -19.38 38.05 11.12
C GLY A 831 -18.03 38.57 11.63
N ASN A 832 -16.96 37.88 11.22
CA ASN A 832 -15.59 38.34 11.40
C ASN A 832 -15.28 39.42 10.35
N LEU A 833 -15.59 40.68 10.67
CA LEU A 833 -15.16 41.86 9.90
C LEU A 833 -13.63 41.88 9.65
N ARG A 834 -12.85 41.10 10.44
CA ARG A 834 -11.40 40.91 10.32
C ARG A 834 -10.93 40.19 9.04
N ASN A 835 -11.77 39.39 8.38
CA ASN A 835 -11.35 38.68 7.16
C ASN A 835 -11.42 39.56 5.89
N GLU A 836 -11.91 40.80 6.01
CA GLU A 836 -12.28 41.64 4.87
C GLU A 836 -11.71 43.06 4.92
N SER A 837 -11.05 43.45 6.02
CA SER A 837 -10.14 44.61 6.07
C SER A 837 -8.80 44.23 5.46
N ASP A 838 -8.24 45.10 4.61
CA ASP A 838 -6.94 44.88 4.01
C ASP A 838 -5.84 44.87 5.08
N TRP A 839 -5.43 43.65 5.47
CA TRP A 839 -4.45 43.39 6.52
C TRP A 839 -3.10 44.10 6.26
N VAL A 840 -2.81 44.40 4.99
CA VAL A 840 -1.62 45.14 4.55
C VAL A 840 -1.65 46.57 5.09
N LEU A 841 -2.81 47.23 5.12
CA LEU A 841 -2.98 48.64 5.49
C LEU A 841 -3.37 48.85 6.96
N ASP A 842 -4.22 48.00 7.51
CA ASP A 842 -4.84 48.23 8.83
C ASP A 842 -4.12 47.59 10.01
N GLY A 843 -3.17 46.69 9.77
CA GLY A 843 -2.41 46.01 10.82
C GLY A 843 -3.25 45.05 11.67
N GLU A 844 -2.59 44.33 12.59
CA GLU A 844 -3.20 43.19 13.29
C GLU A 844 -4.01 43.55 14.57
N GLY A 845 -4.08 44.84 14.94
CA GLY A 845 -4.38 45.27 16.32
C GLY A 845 -5.63 46.12 16.57
N GLY A 846 -6.59 46.18 15.66
CA GLY A 846 -7.82 46.95 15.88
C GLY A 846 -8.85 46.23 16.77
N ASP A 847 -9.25 46.87 17.86
CA ASP A 847 -10.28 46.35 18.78
C ASP A 847 -11.62 46.20 18.04
N SER A 848 -12.00 44.94 17.75
CA SER A 848 -13.03 44.60 16.74
C SER A 848 -14.40 45.23 17.01
N VAL A 849 -14.70 45.56 18.27
CA VAL A 849 -15.97 46.16 18.69
C VAL A 849 -16.05 47.64 18.29
N VAL A 850 -14.99 48.42 18.53
CA VAL A 850 -14.95 49.85 18.18
C VAL A 850 -14.94 50.04 16.66
N GLN A 851 -14.25 49.17 15.93
CA GLN A 851 -14.25 49.18 14.47
C GLN A 851 -15.62 48.87 13.88
N LYS A 852 -16.32 47.84 14.40
CA LYS A 852 -17.69 47.51 14.01
C LYS A 852 -18.66 48.67 14.29
N ALA A 853 -18.53 49.32 15.45
CA ALA A 853 -19.33 50.49 15.82
C ALA A 853 -19.12 51.68 14.88
N ASN A 854 -17.86 51.97 14.52
CA ASN A 854 -17.50 53.04 13.59
C ASN A 854 -18.02 52.77 12.18
N PHE A 855 -17.89 51.53 11.69
CA PHE A 855 -18.43 51.10 10.40
C PHE A 855 -19.94 51.35 10.30
N VAL A 856 -20.72 50.86 11.26
CA VAL A 856 -22.19 51.00 11.23
C VAL A 856 -22.60 52.47 11.22
N ARG A 857 -21.90 53.31 11.99
CA ARG A 857 -22.17 54.75 12.04
C ARG A 857 -21.96 55.44 10.70
N GLU A 858 -20.81 55.21 10.09
CA GLU A 858 -20.45 55.84 8.82
C GLU A 858 -21.33 55.32 7.68
N PHE A 859 -21.63 54.00 7.65
CA PHE A 859 -22.58 53.39 6.73
C PHE A 859 -23.97 54.02 6.82
N MET A 860 -24.54 54.11 8.03
CA MET A 860 -25.90 54.64 8.22
C MET A 860 -26.00 56.13 7.86
N SER A 861 -24.98 56.92 8.19
CA SER A 861 -24.92 58.34 7.82
C SER A 861 -24.95 58.52 6.30
N ARG A 862 -24.13 57.75 5.57
CA ARG A 862 -24.09 57.77 4.11
C ARG A 862 -25.41 57.27 3.51
N TYR A 863 -25.91 56.13 3.98
CA TYR A 863 -27.14 55.53 3.48
C TYR A 863 -28.34 56.48 3.61
N LYS A 864 -28.56 57.10 4.79
CA LYS A 864 -29.68 58.04 4.99
C LYS A 864 -29.54 59.32 4.16
N ARG A 865 -28.31 59.82 3.96
CA ARG A 865 -28.05 60.96 3.07
C ARG A 865 -28.45 60.65 1.64
N ASP A 866 -28.02 59.51 1.12
CA ASP A 866 -28.31 59.08 -0.25
C ASP A 866 -29.81 58.74 -0.42
N TYR A 867 -30.42 58.10 0.58
CA TYR A 867 -31.87 57.87 0.67
C TYR A 867 -32.66 59.17 0.52
N THR A 868 -32.26 60.21 1.27
CA THR A 868 -32.90 61.54 1.20
C THR A 868 -32.77 62.14 -0.21
N LYS A 869 -31.57 62.08 -0.79
CA LYS A 869 -31.29 62.64 -2.11
C LYS A 869 -32.17 61.99 -3.18
N VAL A 870 -32.24 60.66 -3.20
CA VAL A 870 -33.02 59.90 -4.19
C VAL A 870 -34.51 60.23 -4.11
N TRP A 871 -35.09 60.29 -2.91
CA TRP A 871 -36.50 60.62 -2.75
C TRP A 871 -36.82 62.08 -3.07
N TYR A 872 -35.91 63.02 -2.79
CA TYR A 872 -36.08 64.40 -3.26
C TYR A 872 -36.03 64.50 -4.78
N THR A 873 -35.08 63.82 -5.44
CA THR A 873 -35.03 63.76 -6.90
C THR A 873 -36.32 63.18 -7.49
N MET A 874 -36.85 62.11 -6.90
CA MET A 874 -38.12 61.53 -7.32
C MET A 874 -39.27 62.52 -7.21
N ILE A 875 -39.45 63.17 -6.05
CA ILE A 875 -40.54 64.12 -5.82
C ILE A 875 -40.42 65.35 -6.74
N ASP A 876 -39.21 65.88 -6.91
CA ASP A 876 -38.94 67.05 -7.76
C ASP A 876 -39.21 66.75 -9.25
N SER A 877 -39.05 65.50 -9.68
CA SER A 877 -39.35 65.07 -11.04
C SER A 877 -40.85 64.93 -11.35
N VAL A 878 -41.72 64.88 -10.34
CA VAL A 878 -43.15 64.62 -10.54
C VAL A 878 -43.94 65.91 -10.75
N GLY A 879 -44.58 66.01 -11.90
CA GLY A 879 -45.48 67.12 -12.25
C GLY A 879 -46.92 66.68 -12.55
N VAL A 880 -47.86 67.62 -12.49
CA VAL A 880 -49.25 67.44 -12.92
C VAL A 880 -49.36 67.83 -14.39
N ARG A 881 -49.97 66.98 -15.23
CA ARG A 881 -50.16 67.28 -16.66
C ARG A 881 -51.04 68.52 -16.83
N ARG A 882 -50.77 69.29 -17.89
CA ARG A 882 -51.57 70.47 -18.24
C ARG A 882 -52.98 70.05 -18.67
N PHE A 883 -53.97 70.83 -18.27
CA PHE A 883 -55.35 70.68 -18.70
C PHE A 883 -55.53 71.30 -20.09
N SER A 884 -56.13 70.57 -21.04
CA SER A 884 -56.30 71.03 -22.43
C SER A 884 -57.48 71.97 -22.63
N ASP A 885 -58.58 71.69 -21.94
CA ASP A 885 -59.86 72.38 -22.07
C ASP A 885 -60.66 72.28 -20.76
N MET A 886 -61.76 73.03 -20.66
CA MET A 886 -62.57 73.12 -19.44
C MET A 886 -63.25 71.78 -19.07
N ALA A 887 -63.62 70.96 -20.06
CA ALA A 887 -64.25 69.67 -19.82
C ALA A 887 -63.23 68.65 -19.29
N ASN A 888 -62.06 68.60 -19.91
CA ASN A 888 -60.88 67.85 -19.46
C ASN A 888 -60.46 68.29 -18.05
N ALA A 889 -60.36 69.59 -17.78
CA ALA A 889 -60.02 70.13 -16.46
C ALA A 889 -61.03 69.66 -15.39
N THR A 890 -62.33 69.71 -15.67
CA THR A 890 -63.38 69.29 -14.72
C THR A 890 -63.32 67.78 -14.44
N GLN A 891 -63.06 66.97 -15.47
CA GLN A 891 -62.88 65.52 -15.34
C GLN A 891 -61.61 65.18 -14.56
N GLN A 892 -60.49 65.83 -14.84
CA GLN A 892 -59.22 65.58 -14.15
C GLN A 892 -59.23 66.09 -12.70
N LEU A 893 -59.84 67.26 -12.44
CA LEU A 893 -60.09 67.78 -11.09
C LEU A 893 -61.02 66.86 -10.29
N SER A 894 -61.89 66.10 -10.95
CA SER A 894 -62.71 65.09 -10.27
C SER A 894 -61.89 64.01 -9.58
N LEU A 895 -60.79 63.60 -10.22
CA LEU A 895 -59.84 62.62 -9.70
C LEU A 895 -58.87 63.26 -8.70
N LEU A 896 -58.38 64.48 -8.97
CA LEU A 896 -57.47 65.18 -8.05
C LEU A 896 -58.13 65.56 -6.71
N SER A 897 -59.44 65.84 -6.70
CA SER A 897 -60.20 66.22 -5.51
C SER A 897 -60.85 65.05 -4.75
N ASP A 898 -60.61 63.80 -5.19
CA ASP A 898 -61.13 62.63 -4.49
C ASP A 898 -60.44 62.45 -3.14
N VAL A 899 -61.23 62.34 -2.06
CA VAL A 899 -60.71 62.28 -0.69
C VAL A 899 -59.92 60.99 -0.41
N ARG A 900 -60.24 59.90 -1.11
CA ARG A 900 -59.61 58.59 -0.93
C ARG A 900 -58.59 58.30 -2.02
N ASN A 901 -58.92 58.62 -3.27
CA ASN A 901 -58.18 58.18 -4.45
C ASN A 901 -57.41 59.31 -5.15
N SER A 902 -57.24 60.48 -4.51
CA SER A 902 -56.43 61.55 -5.11
C SER A 902 -55.00 61.07 -5.36
N PRO A 903 -54.48 61.19 -6.60
CA PRO A 903 -53.14 60.72 -6.93
C PRO A 903 -52.04 61.49 -6.17
N VAL A 904 -52.27 62.76 -5.83
CA VAL A 904 -51.34 63.56 -5.01
C VAL A 904 -51.33 63.06 -3.56
N LYS A 905 -52.50 62.68 -3.03
CA LYS A 905 -52.61 62.12 -1.67
C LYS A 905 -51.92 60.77 -1.58
N LEU A 906 -52.16 59.90 -2.55
CA LEU A 906 -51.53 58.57 -2.63
C LEU A 906 -50.01 58.69 -2.80
N LEU A 907 -49.53 59.58 -3.67
CA LEU A 907 -48.10 59.81 -3.84
C LEU A 907 -47.43 60.29 -2.54
N LEU A 908 -47.98 61.33 -1.91
CA LEU A 908 -47.42 61.87 -0.66
C LEU A 908 -47.54 60.88 0.50
N ALA A 909 -48.59 60.07 0.54
CA ALA A 909 -48.73 58.99 1.53
C ALA A 909 -47.65 57.92 1.33
N SER A 910 -47.42 57.48 0.09
CA SER A 910 -46.36 56.51 -0.22
C SER A 910 -44.96 57.07 0.08
N VAL A 911 -44.70 58.35 -0.18
CA VAL A 911 -43.45 59.04 0.24
C VAL A 911 -43.32 59.04 1.75
N ASN A 912 -44.39 59.38 2.46
CA ASN A 912 -44.42 59.40 3.93
C ASN A 912 -44.12 58.01 4.51
N ASP A 913 -44.77 56.96 4.00
CA ASP A 913 -44.57 55.58 4.43
C ASP A 913 -43.14 55.09 4.20
N ASN A 914 -42.49 55.55 3.12
CA ASN A 914 -41.11 55.22 2.79
C ASN A 914 -40.06 56.08 3.52
N THR A 915 -40.44 57.14 4.23
CA THR A 915 -39.47 58.08 4.84
C THR A 915 -39.58 58.18 6.37
N GLN A 916 -40.55 57.49 6.98
CA GLN A 916 -40.75 57.46 8.43
C GLN A 916 -40.19 56.22 9.14
N TRP A 917 -39.49 55.32 8.44
CA TRP A 917 -39.03 54.06 9.02
C TRP A 917 -37.98 54.23 10.14
N ASP A 918 -37.33 55.40 10.22
CA ASP A 918 -36.30 55.69 11.22
C ASP A 918 -36.82 56.50 12.42
N VAL A 919 -38.14 56.72 12.52
CA VAL A 919 -38.74 57.37 13.69
C VAL A 919 -38.62 56.43 14.89
N PRO A 920 -38.04 56.87 16.03
CA PRO A 920 -38.02 56.05 17.22
C PRO A 920 -39.46 55.80 17.69
N ALA A 921 -39.81 54.53 17.90
CA ALA A 921 -41.13 54.16 18.41
C ALA A 921 -41.44 54.94 19.69
N VAL A 922 -42.54 55.70 19.69
CA VAL A 922 -43.01 56.38 20.88
C VAL A 922 -43.33 55.31 21.92
N ARG A 923 -42.58 55.27 23.02
CA ARG A 923 -42.93 54.49 24.20
C ARG A 923 -44.22 55.07 24.76
N GLU A 924 -45.36 54.53 24.36
CA GLU A 924 -46.60 54.76 25.08
C GLU A 924 -46.40 54.34 26.54
N ALA A 925 -46.51 55.32 27.43
CA ALA A 925 -46.47 55.10 28.86
C ALA A 925 -47.62 54.16 29.27
N GLN A 926 -47.29 53.22 30.16
CA GLN A 926 -48.19 52.30 30.87
C GLN A 926 -48.76 51.11 30.08
N GLN A 927 -47.98 50.02 30.06
CA GLN A 927 -48.45 48.75 30.62
C GLN A 927 -47.26 47.92 31.11
N THR A 928 -47.29 47.60 32.40
CA THR A 928 -46.32 46.78 33.11
C THR A 928 -46.26 45.36 32.52
N GLY A 929 -45.06 44.92 32.12
CA GLY A 929 -44.75 43.49 32.03
C GLY A 929 -44.56 42.86 30.65
N VAL A 930 -44.46 43.62 29.56
CA VAL A 930 -44.12 43.05 28.24
C VAL A 930 -42.60 43.04 28.05
N LYS A 931 -42.06 41.87 27.66
CA LYS A 931 -40.64 41.64 27.34
C LYS A 931 -40.13 42.75 26.43
N ARG A 932 -38.88 43.20 26.66
CA ARG A 932 -38.13 44.05 25.72
C ARG A 932 -38.30 43.47 24.34
N ASP A 933 -38.92 44.23 23.44
CA ASP A 933 -39.07 43.78 22.06
C ASP A 933 -37.68 43.64 21.45
N ASP A 934 -37.44 42.53 20.76
CA ASP A 934 -36.16 42.08 20.20
C ASP A 934 -35.75 42.94 18.98
N GLY A 935 -35.61 44.25 19.19
CA GLY A 935 -35.24 45.20 18.14
C GLY A 935 -33.86 44.90 17.55
N PHE A 936 -33.61 45.38 16.32
CA PHE A 936 -32.34 45.26 15.58
C PHE A 936 -31.10 45.37 16.47
N TRP A 937 -31.09 46.38 17.34
CA TRP A 937 -29.99 46.60 18.27
C TRP A 937 -29.93 45.59 19.41
N GLY A 938 -31.02 44.97 19.90
CA GLY A 938 -30.94 43.89 20.89
C GLY A 938 -30.17 42.65 20.38
N LYS A 939 -30.32 42.32 19.08
CA LYS A 939 -29.54 41.26 18.43
C LYS A 939 -28.10 41.68 18.15
N VAL A 940 -27.89 42.94 17.74
CA VAL A 940 -26.57 43.48 17.42
C VAL A 940 -25.75 43.82 18.68
N THR A 941 -26.36 44.32 19.76
CA THR A 941 -25.72 44.61 21.06
C THR A 941 -25.48 43.35 21.88
N GLY A 942 -26.32 42.32 21.75
CA GLY A 942 -26.03 40.99 22.34
C GLY A 942 -24.73 40.36 21.80
N ILE A 943 -24.26 40.80 20.63
CA ILE A 943 -22.96 40.42 20.04
C ILE A 943 -21.81 41.28 20.59
N PHE A 944 -22.10 42.49 21.08
CA PHE A 944 -21.12 43.43 21.67
C PHE A 944 -20.99 43.32 23.20
N ASP A 945 -21.89 42.59 23.86
CA ASP A 945 -22.00 42.47 25.33
C ASP A 945 -21.00 41.47 25.95
N ASN A 946 -19.75 41.49 25.49
CA ASN A 946 -18.66 40.82 26.21
C ASN A 946 -18.23 41.76 27.35
N LYS A 947 -18.33 41.29 28.60
CA LYS A 947 -18.23 42.09 29.85
C LYS A 947 -16.95 42.94 30.00
N GLU A 948 -15.91 42.69 29.21
CA GLU A 948 -14.65 43.45 29.23
C GLU A 948 -14.63 44.63 28.22
N ALA A 949 -15.42 44.59 27.15
CA ALA A 949 -15.48 45.64 26.11
C ALA A 949 -16.46 46.79 26.44
N ALA A 950 -17.38 46.57 27.37
CA ALA A 950 -18.39 47.57 27.74
C ALA A 950 -17.79 48.83 28.41
N ALA A 951 -16.56 48.75 28.94
CA ALA A 951 -15.92 49.89 29.61
C ALA A 951 -15.36 50.94 28.62
N SER A 952 -15.02 50.58 27.39
CA SER A 952 -14.43 51.49 26.38
C SER A 952 -15.44 52.10 25.41
N VAL A 953 -16.65 51.55 25.30
CA VAL A 953 -17.75 52.07 24.46
C VAL A 953 -18.47 53.27 25.08
N LEU A 954 -18.16 53.63 26.33
CA LEU A 954 -18.85 54.67 27.11
C LEU A 954 -18.59 56.13 26.69
N VAL A 955 -17.89 56.40 25.58
CA VAL A 955 -17.56 57.79 25.18
C VAL A 955 -18.36 58.32 23.98
N SER A 956 -19.17 57.51 23.27
CA SER A 956 -20.11 58.05 22.28
C SER A 956 -21.26 57.09 22.01
N PRO A 957 -22.54 57.54 22.07
CA PRO A 957 -23.66 56.68 21.73
C PRO A 957 -23.55 56.25 20.27
N LEU A 958 -23.64 54.94 20.01
CA LEU A 958 -23.88 54.41 18.67
C LEU A 958 -25.04 55.21 18.04
N PRO A 959 -24.94 55.67 16.77
CA PRO A 959 -26.07 56.36 16.14
C PRO A 959 -27.25 55.40 16.11
N ALA A 960 -28.36 55.82 16.69
CA ALA A 960 -29.58 55.04 16.58
C ALA A 960 -29.94 54.96 15.10
N VAL A 961 -30.01 53.74 14.57
CA VAL A 961 -30.69 53.47 13.28
C VAL A 961 -32.06 54.17 13.25
N ASP A 962 -32.71 54.28 14.42
CA ASP A 962 -33.96 54.99 14.65
C ASP A 962 -33.72 56.36 15.33
N ASP A 963 -32.80 57.18 14.79
CA ASP A 963 -32.52 58.55 15.28
C ASP A 963 -33.50 59.62 14.73
N GLY A 964 -34.44 59.22 13.86
CA GLY A 964 -35.39 60.11 13.20
C GLY A 964 -34.77 61.13 12.26
N SER A 965 -33.49 60.99 11.88
CA SER A 965 -32.80 61.95 11.03
C SER A 965 -33.36 62.01 9.61
N LEU A 966 -33.80 60.89 9.04
CA LEU A 966 -34.50 60.82 7.76
C LEU A 966 -35.91 61.39 7.89
N ALA A 967 -36.69 60.94 8.87
CA ALA A 967 -38.04 61.44 9.11
C ALA A 967 -38.07 62.96 9.34
N LYS A 968 -37.07 63.53 10.01
CA LYS A 968 -36.90 64.98 10.19
C LYS A 968 -36.70 65.72 8.86
N ARG A 969 -36.01 65.12 7.88
CA ARG A 969 -35.86 65.71 6.53
C ARG A 969 -37.17 65.70 5.75
N PHE A 970 -38.05 64.73 6.00
CA PHE A 970 -39.37 64.61 5.39
C PHE A 970 -40.51 65.10 6.29
N GLU A 971 -40.19 65.82 7.37
CA GLU A 971 -41.16 66.38 8.31
C GLU A 971 -42.28 67.19 7.60
N PRO A 972 -41.99 68.04 6.59
CA PRO A 972 -43.06 68.75 5.86
C PRO A 972 -44.12 67.83 5.25
N VAL A 973 -43.72 66.66 4.72
CA VAL A 973 -44.65 65.67 4.16
C VAL A 973 -45.46 65.01 5.27
N SER A 974 -44.82 64.65 6.39
CA SER A 974 -45.52 64.05 7.54
C SER A 974 -46.57 65.00 8.14
N ARG A 975 -46.26 66.30 8.22
CA ARG A 975 -47.18 67.34 8.74
C ARG A 975 -48.45 67.46 7.89
N VAL A 976 -48.37 67.15 6.59
CA VAL A 976 -49.54 67.19 5.69
C VAL A 976 -50.60 66.16 6.09
N PHE A 977 -50.17 65.05 6.70
CA PHE A 977 -51.02 63.97 7.20
C PHE A 977 -51.30 64.03 8.72
N ALA A 978 -50.64 64.94 9.45
CA ALA A 978 -50.86 65.10 10.88
C ALA A 978 -52.23 65.76 11.17
N THR A 979 -52.94 65.25 12.17
CA THR A 979 -54.19 65.82 12.68
C THR A 979 -53.89 67.05 13.55
N GLN A 980 -54.44 68.21 13.20
CA GLN A 980 -54.31 69.43 14.00
C GLN A 980 -55.58 69.68 14.81
N ASN A 981 -55.49 69.63 16.13
CA ASN A 981 -56.58 69.94 17.05
C ASN A 981 -56.70 71.47 17.23
N ALA A 982 -57.77 72.09 16.71
CA ALA A 982 -58.24 73.39 17.21
C ALA A 982 -59.70 73.72 16.86
N GLU A 983 -60.28 73.23 15.75
CA GLU A 983 -61.68 73.56 15.40
C GLU A 983 -62.38 72.37 14.71
N GLY A 984 -63.00 71.50 15.51
CA GLY A 984 -64.20 70.74 15.14
C GLY A 984 -64.24 69.99 13.80
N ALA A 985 -63.18 69.25 13.43
CA ALA A 985 -63.22 68.04 12.59
C ALA A 985 -61.79 67.51 12.48
N ASP A 986 -61.58 66.20 12.74
CA ASP A 986 -60.32 65.48 12.52
C ASP A 986 -59.92 65.53 11.02
N SER A 987 -59.38 66.66 10.57
CA SER A 987 -59.07 66.93 9.16
C SER A 987 -57.62 67.34 8.98
N THR A 988 -56.89 66.54 8.20
CA THR A 988 -55.49 66.77 7.87
C THR A 988 -55.33 67.99 6.95
N ILE A 989 -54.12 68.54 6.83
CA ILE A 989 -53.83 69.61 5.85
C ILE A 989 -54.15 69.12 4.43
N MET A 990 -53.87 67.84 4.14
CA MET A 990 -54.22 67.22 2.86
C MET A 990 -55.72 67.23 2.60
N ASP A 991 -56.54 66.86 3.58
CA ASP A 991 -57.99 66.81 3.40
C ASP A 991 -58.58 68.20 3.19
N ARG A 992 -58.02 69.23 3.84
CA ARG A 992 -58.39 70.64 3.59
C ARG A 992 -58.04 71.07 2.17
N TYR A 993 -56.86 70.70 1.67
CA TYR A 993 -56.45 70.97 0.29
C TYR A 993 -57.38 70.28 -0.73
N LEU A 994 -57.71 69.01 -0.51
CA LEU A 994 -58.65 68.27 -1.35
C LEU A 994 -60.07 68.87 -1.31
N ALA A 995 -60.51 69.35 -0.15
CA ALA A 995 -61.78 70.06 -0.02
C ALA A 995 -61.79 71.38 -0.82
N ALA A 996 -60.67 72.12 -0.84
CA ALA A 996 -60.52 73.32 -1.67
C ALA A 996 -60.56 72.98 -3.18
N LEU A 997 -59.85 71.93 -3.62
CA LEU A 997 -59.94 71.44 -5.00
C LEU A 997 -61.35 70.98 -5.38
N ARG A 998 -62.08 70.37 -4.44
CA ARG A 998 -63.47 69.97 -4.65
C ARG A 998 -64.39 71.18 -4.83
N LYS A 999 -64.19 72.24 -4.04
CA LYS A 999 -64.91 73.52 -4.20
C LYS A 999 -64.62 74.13 -5.57
N LEU A 1000 -63.36 74.14 -6.00
CA LEU A 1000 -62.96 74.63 -7.33
C LEU A 1000 -63.63 73.82 -8.45
N LYS A 1001 -63.61 72.49 -8.36
CA LYS A 1001 -64.31 71.59 -9.30
C LYS A 1001 -65.80 71.93 -9.41
N VAL A 1002 -66.49 72.11 -8.28
CA VAL A 1002 -67.93 72.45 -8.27
C VAL A 1002 -68.17 73.78 -8.96
N ARG A 1003 -67.37 74.81 -8.69
CA ARG A 1003 -67.47 76.12 -9.37
C ARG A 1003 -67.21 76.00 -10.88
N MET A 1004 -66.20 75.24 -11.30
CA MET A 1004 -65.89 75.02 -12.71
C MET A 1004 -67.01 74.26 -13.45
N ASN A 1005 -67.59 73.23 -12.83
CA ASN A 1005 -68.72 72.50 -13.39
C ASN A 1005 -69.98 73.41 -13.52
N ASN A 1006 -70.21 74.30 -12.55
CA ASN A 1006 -71.30 75.27 -12.63
C ASN A 1006 -71.11 76.26 -13.78
N ILE A 1007 -69.88 76.72 -14.03
CA ILE A 1007 -69.55 77.60 -15.16
C ILE A 1007 -69.76 76.87 -16.49
N GLN A 1008 -69.31 75.61 -16.61
CA GLN A 1008 -69.48 74.81 -17.82
C GLN A 1008 -70.97 74.57 -18.18
N ARG A 1009 -71.83 74.48 -17.17
CA ARG A 1009 -73.28 74.24 -17.34
C ARG A 1009 -74.10 75.53 -17.51
N SER A 1010 -73.50 76.70 -17.28
CA SER A 1010 -74.20 77.98 -17.37
C SER A 1010 -74.38 78.41 -18.82
N GLN A 1011 -75.55 79.00 -19.13
CA GLN A 1011 -75.82 79.61 -20.44
C GLN A 1011 -75.05 80.93 -20.64
N ASP A 1012 -74.63 81.58 -19.56
CA ASP A 1012 -73.80 82.80 -19.58
C ASP A 1012 -72.47 82.56 -18.83
N VAL A 1013 -71.45 82.21 -19.62
CA VAL A 1013 -70.09 81.92 -19.15
C VAL A 1013 -69.40 83.19 -18.61
N GLY A 1014 -69.76 84.37 -19.13
CA GLY A 1014 -69.16 85.66 -18.76
C GLY A 1014 -69.54 86.11 -17.35
N GLN A 1015 -70.81 85.95 -16.97
CA GLN A 1015 -71.25 86.27 -15.60
C GLN A 1015 -70.74 85.23 -14.58
N SER A 1016 -70.72 83.95 -14.97
CA SER A 1016 -70.38 82.83 -14.08
C SER A 1016 -68.88 82.77 -13.77
N SER A 1017 -68.02 83.17 -14.70
CA SER A 1017 -66.56 83.23 -14.51
C SER A 1017 -66.12 84.24 -13.45
N LYS A 1018 -66.90 85.30 -13.17
CA LYS A 1018 -66.64 86.24 -12.08
C LYS A 1018 -66.71 85.61 -10.68
N GLN A 1019 -67.36 84.45 -10.53
CA GLN A 1019 -67.44 83.70 -9.27
C GLN A 1019 -66.21 82.80 -9.01
N LEU A 1020 -65.27 82.76 -9.96
CA LEU A 1020 -64.04 81.98 -9.86
C LEU A 1020 -62.89 82.76 -9.20
N ILE A 1021 -62.96 84.09 -9.24
CA ILE A 1021 -62.17 85.04 -8.44
C ILE A 1021 -62.78 85.09 -7.04
#